data_AF-A0A920F2L2-F1
#
_entry.id   AF-A0A920F2L2-F1
#
_cell.length_a   1.000
_cell.length_b   1.000
_cell.length_c   1.000
_cell.angle_alpha   90.00
_cell.angle_beta   90.00
_cell.angle_gamma   90.00
#
_symmetry.space_group_name_H-M   'P 1'
#
loop_
_entity.id
_entity.type
_entity.pdbx_description
1 polymer ?
#
loop_
_entity_poly.entity_id
_entity_poly.type
_entity_poly.pdbx_seq_one_letter_code
_entity_poly.pdbx_strand_id
1 'polypeptide(L)'
;MPAALSAAVTMGITTAWPNAAAAHATGQSFVALLPTGPYMAVGVATVALSIMLLWFLPQRSASTLLPHRNIGRVAAAPALRNLSSLLMFLALCGGIAAGLNGTRDPLENGLVLGFWVAFWMAAPMLQGYLFDLWGWLSPWRWAVQPLGTLAARPVLPLPRHVGVWPAVALLLGFSAFTLADPAPDDPARLAGVISAYMIVTFAGMTLFGPRRWLRQAEFFSVLMAQFGRLSVLARRGARVRAGWPGWQLGNGAAFLPGIPVFTLVLLGTGSFDGFNETFVWLDLIGVNPLAFPGRSAVVVPVILGLAGANLLLVGLFLVMIVTGDRLVGGGLPASRLLALFAPTILPIALAYHMAHYLPSLLVDGQYVLVALNDPLGTGANLLGLADYYVTTGFFNHRETMRVIWLSQAAVIVFGHVIAVILAHAAAVQLYGNLSRAFRAGLRWLFSWCSTPGSACGCWRRQRADDAKFPILDWTCCLHTHKLEGKSKQEQTGGNSGRITLEREAFMKKTIHDTPVDNTQTMNKGDDRIDASRPSRRKAIKTLAATTALAVTASSMPLFGRYGQVQSSEPIKIGFQVHRTGIGAAYGRWYDRTTKAAVKKINDEGGINGRPVEIVAEDDGTDPKRGAEVVERWPPSMGVTSRLAHCSATSSSGLPRAPAS
;
A
#
# COMPACT_ATOMS: atom_id res chain seq x y z
N MET A 1 12.55 -45.30 -31.16
CA MET A 1 11.38 -45.38 -30.25
C MET A 1 11.24 -46.82 -29.79
N PRO A 2 10.66 -47.11 -28.61
CA PRO A 2 10.45 -46.26 -27.43
C PRO A 2 11.65 -46.47 -26.45
N ALA A 3 11.68 -46.21 -25.14
CA ALA A 3 10.76 -45.59 -24.16
C ALA A 3 11.65 -44.72 -23.22
N ALA A 4 11.38 -43.49 -22.79
CA ALA A 4 10.20 -42.82 -22.23
C ALA A 4 10.28 -42.64 -20.69
N LEU A 5 10.29 -41.37 -20.27
CA LEU A 5 9.81 -40.79 -19.00
C LEU A 5 9.86 -41.65 -17.72
N SER A 6 10.79 -41.35 -16.79
CA SER A 6 10.55 -41.32 -15.32
C SER A 6 11.79 -40.83 -14.56
N ALA A 7 11.90 -39.51 -14.31
CA ALA A 7 12.96 -38.91 -13.46
C ALA A 7 12.61 -37.50 -12.92
N ALA A 8 11.32 -37.13 -12.92
CA ALA A 8 10.83 -35.90 -12.30
C ALA A 8 9.65 -36.27 -11.39
N VAL A 9 9.52 -35.59 -10.25
CA VAL A 9 8.65 -35.95 -9.11
C VAL A 9 9.16 -37.18 -8.32
N THR A 10 10.24 -36.98 -7.54
CA THR A 10 10.34 -37.43 -6.12
C THR A 10 11.66 -37.00 -5.47
N MET A 11 11.70 -35.77 -4.92
CA MET A 11 12.46 -35.46 -3.69
C MET A 11 12.03 -34.12 -3.11
N GLY A 12 10.84 -34.11 -2.52
CA GLY A 12 10.58 -33.26 -1.36
C GLY A 12 11.01 -34.00 -0.08
N ILE A 13 10.99 -33.32 1.06
CA ILE A 13 11.29 -33.87 2.40
C ILE A 13 12.77 -34.23 2.60
N THR A 14 13.59 -33.21 2.88
CA THR A 14 14.47 -33.27 4.05
C THR A 14 14.08 -32.11 4.97
N THR A 15 13.88 -32.40 6.26
CA THR A 15 13.24 -31.49 7.22
C THR A 15 14.24 -30.68 8.04
N ALA A 16 13.82 -29.47 8.42
CA ALA A 16 14.22 -28.72 9.61
C ALA A 16 15.73 -28.50 9.89
N TRP A 17 16.16 -27.26 9.69
CA TRP A 17 16.33 -26.36 10.84
C TRP A 17 16.03 -24.89 10.45
N PRO A 18 15.02 -24.24 11.06
CA PRO A 18 14.77 -22.83 10.84
C PRO A 18 15.67 -21.95 11.72
N ASN A 19 16.80 -21.50 11.20
CA ASN A 19 17.49 -20.34 11.78
C ASN A 19 16.62 -19.09 11.53
N ALA A 20 16.27 -18.38 12.60
CA ALA A 20 15.36 -17.24 12.56
C ALA A 20 16.03 -15.99 11.92
N ALA A 21 16.00 -15.92 10.58
CA ALA A 21 16.42 -14.75 9.82
C ALA A 21 15.37 -13.63 9.94
N ALA A 22 15.50 -12.80 10.99
CA ALA A 22 14.60 -11.69 11.27
C ALA A 22 14.77 -10.52 10.27
N ALA A 23 13.99 -10.56 9.19
CA ALA A 23 13.92 -9.48 8.19
C ALA A 23 12.74 -8.53 8.50
N HIS A 24 13.04 -7.38 9.12
CA HIS A 24 12.04 -6.31 9.29
C HIS A 24 11.76 -5.60 7.96
N ALA A 25 10.54 -5.08 7.83
CA ALA A 25 10.12 -4.28 6.67
C ALA A 25 9.90 -2.82 7.09
N THR A 26 10.45 -1.87 6.34
CA THR A 26 10.24 -0.44 6.56
C THR A 26 8.89 0.00 5.96
N GLY A 27 7.85 0.08 6.80
CA GLY A 27 6.51 0.48 6.39
C GLY A 27 5.72 1.12 7.52
N GLN A 28 6.13 2.31 7.98
CA GLN A 28 5.35 3.05 8.96
C GLN A 28 4.08 3.63 8.32
N SER A 29 2.92 3.23 8.83
CA SER A 29 1.61 3.69 8.36
C SER A 29 1.39 5.17 8.67
N PHE A 30 1.43 6.03 7.64
CA PHE A 30 1.16 7.46 7.79
C PHE A 30 -0.36 7.71 7.96
N VAL A 31 -0.78 8.11 9.16
CA VAL A 31 -2.19 8.47 9.42
C VAL A 31 -2.46 9.87 8.86
N ALA A 32 -2.96 9.92 7.62
CA ALA A 32 -3.41 11.17 7.02
C ALA A 32 -4.60 11.75 7.79
N LEU A 33 -4.40 12.91 8.44
CA LEU A 33 -5.38 13.63 9.26
C LEU A 33 -6.55 14.27 8.47
N LEU A 34 -6.93 13.68 7.34
CA LEU A 34 -8.12 14.05 6.58
C LEU A 34 -9.37 13.47 7.26
N PRO A 35 -10.53 14.14 7.19
CA PRO A 35 -11.81 13.57 7.63
C PRO A 35 -12.27 12.49 6.65
N THR A 36 -11.68 11.30 6.75
CA THR A 36 -11.84 10.18 5.80
C THR A 36 -13.30 9.74 5.66
N GLY A 37 -14.07 9.69 6.75
CA GLY A 37 -15.49 9.34 6.73
C GLY A 37 -16.32 10.18 5.74
N PRO A 38 -16.39 11.51 5.90
CA PRO A 38 -17.00 12.41 4.92
C PRO A 38 -16.47 12.26 3.49
N TYR A 39 -15.15 12.11 3.28
CA TYR A 39 -14.59 11.94 1.95
C TYR A 39 -14.99 10.61 1.28
N MET A 40 -15.02 9.51 2.03
CA MET A 40 -15.52 8.22 1.55
C MET A 40 -17.02 8.27 1.25
N ALA A 41 -17.81 8.91 2.12
CA ALA A 41 -19.25 9.07 1.90
C ALA A 41 -19.56 9.89 0.64
N VAL A 42 -18.82 10.97 0.40
CA VAL A 42 -18.93 11.77 -0.84
C VAL A 42 -18.48 10.94 -2.05
N GLY A 43 -17.36 10.21 -1.98
CA GLY A 43 -16.91 9.35 -3.08
C GLY A 43 -17.92 8.27 -3.48
N VAL A 44 -18.47 7.55 -2.49
CA VAL A 44 -19.55 6.57 -2.69
C VAL A 44 -20.80 7.23 -3.27
N ALA A 45 -21.19 8.40 -2.76
CA ALA A 45 -22.32 9.16 -3.28
C ALA A 45 -22.09 9.62 -4.73
N THR A 46 -20.88 10.06 -5.11
CA THR A 46 -20.53 10.44 -6.49
C THR A 46 -20.60 9.23 -7.43
N VAL A 47 -20.07 8.06 -7.03
CA VAL A 47 -20.16 6.85 -7.86
C VAL A 47 -21.61 6.41 -8.01
N ALA A 48 -22.39 6.33 -6.91
CA ALA A 48 -23.81 6.00 -6.95
C ALA A 48 -24.62 6.99 -7.81
N LEU A 49 -24.39 8.29 -7.67
CA LEU A 49 -25.03 9.33 -8.47
C LEU A 49 -24.65 9.20 -9.95
N SER A 50 -23.40 8.85 -10.30
CA SER A 50 -23.02 8.64 -11.70
C SER A 50 -23.74 7.44 -12.34
N ILE A 51 -23.94 6.36 -11.58
CA ILE A 51 -24.75 5.20 -11.98
C ILE A 51 -26.22 5.61 -12.16
N MET A 52 -26.76 6.46 -11.27
CA MET A 52 -28.12 6.98 -11.40
C MET A 52 -28.27 8.00 -12.55
N LEU A 53 -27.26 8.82 -12.86
CA LEU A 53 -27.28 9.76 -13.98
C LEU A 53 -27.34 9.03 -15.33
N LEU A 54 -26.75 7.83 -15.41
CA LEU A 54 -26.84 6.95 -16.58
C LEU A 54 -28.26 6.38 -16.83
N TRP A 55 -29.20 6.55 -15.90
CA TRP A 55 -30.64 6.30 -16.11
C TRP A 55 -31.25 7.30 -17.11
N PHE A 56 -30.78 8.55 -17.12
CA PHE A 56 -31.32 9.62 -17.97
C PHE A 56 -30.67 9.69 -19.37
N LEU A 57 -29.67 8.84 -19.66
CA LEU A 57 -28.95 8.85 -20.93
C LEU A 57 -29.75 8.14 -22.04
N PRO A 58 -30.11 8.81 -23.16
CA PRO A 58 -31.04 8.24 -24.14
C PRO A 58 -30.57 6.94 -24.82
N GLN A 59 -31.49 5.99 -24.98
CA GLN A 59 -31.23 4.65 -25.54
C GLN A 59 -30.57 4.65 -26.93
N ARG A 60 -30.86 5.64 -27.78
CA ARG A 60 -30.23 5.80 -29.12
C ARG A 60 -28.78 6.27 -29.04
N SER A 61 -28.44 7.04 -28.01
CA SER A 61 -27.06 7.39 -27.70
C SER A 61 -26.31 6.16 -27.22
N ALA A 62 -26.89 5.36 -26.32
CA ALA A 62 -26.23 4.19 -25.72
C ALA A 62 -25.68 3.18 -26.76
N SER A 63 -26.44 2.88 -27.83
CA SER A 63 -25.98 1.99 -28.91
C SER A 63 -24.94 2.62 -29.86
N THR A 64 -24.70 3.93 -29.76
CA THR A 64 -23.73 4.69 -30.58
C THR A 64 -22.62 5.37 -29.75
N LEU A 65 -22.60 5.20 -28.42
CA LEU A 65 -21.78 5.94 -27.44
C LEU A 65 -20.25 5.81 -27.60
N LEU A 66 -19.77 4.89 -28.45
CA LEU A 66 -18.35 4.64 -28.70
C LEU A 66 -17.99 4.95 -30.17
N PRO A 67 -18.19 6.20 -30.64
CA PRO A 67 -17.84 6.60 -31.98
C PRO A 67 -16.33 6.49 -32.16
N HIS A 68 -15.92 6.05 -33.35
CA HIS A 68 -14.52 5.89 -33.68
C HIS A 68 -14.26 6.34 -35.11
N ARG A 69 -13.22 7.15 -35.31
CA ARG A 69 -12.85 7.75 -36.59
C ARG A 69 -11.54 7.14 -37.09
N ASN A 70 -11.48 6.81 -38.38
CA ASN A 70 -10.21 6.49 -39.01
C ASN A 70 -9.40 7.80 -39.11
N ILE A 71 -8.24 7.89 -38.46
CA ILE A 71 -7.39 9.09 -38.52
C ILE A 71 -6.59 9.10 -39.83
N GLY A 72 -6.13 7.92 -40.26
CA GLY A 72 -5.37 7.78 -41.49
C GLY A 72 -4.73 6.40 -41.64
N ARG A 73 -3.81 6.28 -42.59
CA ARG A 73 -2.83 5.19 -42.64
C ARG A 73 -1.54 5.67 -42.00
N VAL A 74 -0.94 4.86 -41.13
CA VAL A 74 0.39 5.13 -40.57
C VAL A 74 1.34 4.06 -41.07
N ALA A 75 2.30 4.46 -41.90
CA ALA A 75 3.36 3.61 -42.41
C ALA A 75 4.44 3.38 -41.34
N ALA A 76 4.06 2.72 -40.24
CA ALA A 76 5.01 2.29 -39.22
C ALA A 76 5.93 1.22 -39.83
N ALA A 77 7.12 1.64 -40.26
CA ALA A 77 8.12 0.78 -40.90
C ALA A 77 8.37 -0.47 -40.04
N PRO A 78 8.21 -1.70 -40.57
CA PRO A 78 8.43 -2.92 -39.79
C PRO A 78 9.83 -2.99 -39.18
N ALA A 79 10.83 -2.42 -39.86
CA ALA A 79 12.19 -2.27 -39.36
C ALA A 79 12.27 -1.46 -38.06
N LEU A 80 11.57 -0.33 -37.92
CA LEU A 80 11.60 0.48 -36.69
C LEU A 80 10.92 -0.24 -35.52
N ARG A 81 9.85 -1.01 -35.78
CA ARG A 81 9.24 -1.92 -34.78
C ARG A 81 10.15 -3.11 -34.44
N ASN A 82 11.04 -3.54 -35.34
CA ASN A 82 12.04 -4.57 -35.05
C ASN A 82 13.17 -3.98 -34.18
N LEU A 83 13.65 -2.78 -34.51
CA LEU A 83 14.72 -2.08 -33.79
C LEU A 83 14.31 -1.71 -32.35
N SER A 84 13.13 -1.13 -32.15
CA SER A 84 12.61 -0.83 -30.79
C SER A 84 12.47 -2.08 -29.92
N SER A 85 12.05 -3.21 -30.51
CA SER A 85 11.95 -4.50 -29.81
C SER A 85 13.33 -5.13 -29.53
N LEU A 86 14.31 -4.98 -30.43
CA LEU A 86 15.70 -5.37 -30.19
C LEU A 86 16.30 -4.54 -29.05
N LEU A 87 16.14 -3.21 -29.08
CA LEU A 87 16.67 -2.32 -28.04
C LEU A 87 16.05 -2.64 -26.68
N MET A 88 14.75 -2.94 -26.60
CA MET A 88 14.13 -3.39 -25.35
C MET A 88 14.59 -4.79 -24.91
N PHE A 89 14.85 -5.72 -25.85
CA PHE A 89 15.44 -7.02 -25.51
C PHE A 89 16.86 -6.88 -24.94
N LEU A 90 17.69 -6.01 -25.55
CA LEU A 90 19.03 -5.69 -25.04
C LEU A 90 18.97 -4.97 -23.69
N ALA A 91 18.04 -4.03 -23.50
CA ALA A 91 17.82 -3.35 -22.22
C ALA A 91 17.37 -4.33 -21.12
N LEU A 92 16.51 -5.30 -21.44
CA LEU A 92 16.11 -6.37 -20.51
C LEU A 92 17.32 -7.23 -20.10
N CYS A 93 18.15 -7.65 -21.06
CA CYS A 93 19.36 -8.43 -20.78
C CYS A 93 20.40 -7.64 -19.97
N GLY A 94 20.62 -6.36 -20.31
CA GLY A 94 21.49 -5.45 -19.56
C GLY A 94 20.97 -5.20 -18.14
N GLY A 95 19.65 -5.02 -17.97
CA GLY A 95 18.99 -4.95 -16.67
C GLY A 95 19.22 -6.21 -15.85
N ILE A 96 18.98 -7.40 -16.39
CA ILE A 96 19.26 -8.68 -15.70
C ILE A 96 20.74 -8.74 -15.25
N ALA A 97 21.68 -8.36 -16.11
CA ALA A 97 23.10 -8.31 -15.76
C ALA A 97 23.41 -7.28 -14.65
N ALA A 98 22.76 -6.12 -14.65
CA ALA A 98 22.87 -5.10 -13.61
C ALA A 98 22.19 -5.49 -12.29
N GLY A 99 21.10 -6.26 -12.32
CA GLY A 99 20.47 -6.81 -11.12
C GLY A 99 21.31 -7.92 -10.47
N LEU A 100 21.96 -8.77 -11.27
CA LEU A 100 22.87 -9.79 -10.77
C LEU A 100 24.18 -9.19 -10.21
N ASN A 101 24.86 -8.34 -10.99
CA ASN A 101 26.25 -7.92 -10.73
C ASN A 101 26.42 -6.47 -10.24
N GLY A 102 25.38 -5.63 -10.35
CA GLY A 102 25.44 -4.21 -10.00
C GLY A 102 25.07 -3.90 -8.55
N THR A 103 24.77 -2.62 -8.28
CA THR A 103 24.34 -2.13 -6.97
C THR A 103 23.15 -2.91 -6.41
N ARG A 104 23.14 -3.14 -5.10
CA ARG A 104 22.00 -3.72 -4.36
C ARG A 104 20.98 -2.68 -3.93
N ASP A 105 21.27 -1.38 -4.09
CA ASP A 105 20.34 -0.30 -3.78
C ASP A 105 19.22 -0.25 -4.85
N PRO A 106 17.94 -0.49 -4.48
CA PRO A 106 16.84 -0.51 -5.45
C PRO A 106 16.62 0.83 -6.17
N LEU A 107 17.03 1.95 -5.57
CA LEU A 107 16.86 3.30 -6.13
C LEU A 107 18.02 3.73 -7.03
N GLU A 108 19.12 2.97 -7.03
CA GLU A 108 20.23 3.12 -7.98
C GLU A 108 20.17 2.07 -9.10
N ASN A 109 19.51 0.93 -8.90
CA ASN A 109 19.56 -0.19 -9.85
C ASN A 109 18.57 -0.04 -11.04
N GLY A 110 19.13 0.09 -12.25
CA GLY A 110 18.36 0.23 -13.49
C GLY A 110 17.40 -0.92 -13.82
N LEU A 111 17.58 -2.13 -13.27
CA LEU A 111 16.59 -3.20 -13.41
C LEU A 111 15.33 -2.93 -12.59
N VAL A 112 15.50 -2.51 -11.33
CA VAL A 112 14.39 -2.23 -10.41
C VAL A 112 13.58 -1.04 -10.94
N LEU A 113 14.25 0.07 -11.23
CA LEU A 113 13.62 1.26 -11.80
C LEU A 113 13.00 0.99 -13.18
N GLY A 114 13.68 0.23 -14.04
CA GLY A 114 13.19 -0.15 -15.35
C GLY A 114 11.96 -1.07 -15.31
N PHE A 115 11.96 -2.07 -14.41
CA PHE A 115 10.90 -3.06 -14.31
C PHE A 115 9.70 -2.58 -13.50
N TRP A 116 9.90 -2.00 -12.31
CA TRP A 116 8.80 -1.54 -11.48
C TRP A 116 8.25 -0.20 -11.97
N VAL A 117 9.09 0.82 -12.14
CA VAL A 117 8.60 2.19 -12.39
C VAL A 117 8.26 2.39 -13.87
N ALA A 118 9.24 2.20 -14.76
CA ALA A 118 9.07 2.47 -16.18
C ALA A 118 8.16 1.44 -16.87
N PHE A 119 8.27 0.16 -16.50
CA PHE A 119 7.42 -0.90 -17.03
C PHE A 119 6.14 -1.11 -16.21
N TRP A 120 6.18 -1.63 -14.99
CA TRP A 120 4.96 -2.06 -14.27
C TRP A 120 4.03 -0.90 -13.90
N MET A 121 4.52 0.21 -13.36
CA MET A 121 3.69 1.38 -13.03
C MET A 121 3.26 2.09 -14.31
N ALA A 122 4.19 2.63 -15.10
CA ALA A 122 3.88 3.55 -16.19
C ALA A 122 3.37 2.89 -17.49
N ALA A 123 3.91 1.75 -17.93
CA ALA A 123 3.56 1.20 -19.24
C ALA A 123 2.09 0.75 -19.37
N PRO A 124 1.44 0.14 -18.36
CA PRO A 124 -0.01 -0.11 -18.37
C PRO A 124 -0.85 1.15 -18.53
N MET A 125 -0.47 2.27 -17.89
CA MET A 125 -1.17 3.56 -18.04
C MET A 125 -1.15 4.02 -19.50
N LEU A 126 0.04 4.02 -20.12
CA LEU A 126 0.26 4.47 -21.50
C LEU A 126 -0.40 3.53 -22.53
N GLN A 127 -0.28 2.21 -22.33
CA GLN A 127 -0.94 1.17 -23.12
C GLN A 127 -2.47 1.25 -23.02
N GLY A 128 -2.98 1.53 -21.82
CA GLY A 128 -4.40 1.57 -21.51
C GLY A 128 -5.09 2.85 -21.99
N TYR A 129 -4.41 3.99 -21.94
CA TYR A 129 -5.00 5.29 -22.27
C TYR A 129 -4.68 5.74 -23.70
N LEU A 130 -3.41 5.67 -24.12
CA LEU A 130 -2.95 6.32 -25.34
C LEU A 130 -2.96 5.40 -26.57
N PHE A 131 -2.06 4.41 -26.66
CA PHE A 131 -1.84 3.62 -27.87
C PHE A 131 -1.23 2.22 -27.62
N ASP A 132 -1.13 1.43 -28.69
CA ASP A 132 -0.38 0.15 -28.78
C ASP A 132 1.12 0.32 -28.49
N LEU A 133 1.50 0.51 -27.22
CA LEU A 133 2.88 0.65 -26.74
C LEU A 133 3.62 -0.70 -26.76
N TRP A 134 2.98 -1.76 -26.26
CA TRP A 134 3.56 -3.12 -26.22
C TRP A 134 3.87 -3.66 -27.61
N GLY A 135 3.09 -3.30 -28.64
CA GLY A 135 3.38 -3.63 -30.04
C GLY A 135 4.59 -2.91 -30.66
N TRP A 136 5.24 -1.99 -29.93
CA TRP A 136 6.58 -1.46 -30.23
C TRP A 136 7.63 -2.04 -29.26
N LEU A 137 7.37 -1.99 -27.96
CA LEU A 137 8.38 -2.28 -26.93
C LEU A 137 8.55 -3.77 -26.59
N SER A 138 7.57 -4.64 -26.85
CA SER A 138 7.65 -6.04 -26.39
C SER A 138 8.96 -6.73 -26.86
N PRO A 139 9.84 -7.18 -25.94
CA PRO A 139 11.14 -7.77 -26.29
C PRO A 139 10.97 -9.10 -27.05
N TRP A 140 9.82 -9.77 -26.86
CA TRP A 140 9.45 -11.01 -27.54
C TRP A 140 9.34 -10.84 -29.05
N ARG A 141 9.01 -9.65 -29.57
CA ARG A 141 8.80 -9.44 -31.01
C ARG A 141 10.11 -9.51 -31.83
N TRP A 142 11.26 -9.21 -31.21
CA TRP A 142 12.58 -9.49 -31.78
C TRP A 142 12.94 -10.96 -31.58
N ALA A 143 12.85 -11.46 -30.34
CA ALA A 143 13.23 -12.84 -29.98
C ALA A 143 12.54 -13.91 -30.84
N VAL A 144 11.31 -13.68 -31.29
CA VAL A 144 10.54 -14.57 -32.18
C VAL A 144 11.15 -14.73 -33.58
N GLN A 145 12.05 -13.84 -34.02
CA GLN A 145 12.65 -13.90 -35.36
C GLN A 145 13.72 -15.01 -35.51
N PRO A 146 14.78 -15.08 -34.69
CA PRO A 146 15.71 -16.22 -34.71
C PRO A 146 15.05 -17.53 -34.24
N LEU A 147 14.02 -17.47 -33.38
CA LEU A 147 13.21 -18.65 -33.07
C LEU A 147 12.34 -19.11 -34.25
N GLY A 148 12.01 -18.22 -35.19
CA GLY A 148 11.15 -18.53 -36.34
C GLY A 148 11.81 -19.44 -37.37
N THR A 149 13.14 -19.44 -37.46
CA THR A 149 13.92 -20.36 -38.31
C THR A 149 14.16 -21.70 -37.61
N LEU A 150 14.42 -21.70 -36.31
CA LEU A 150 14.70 -22.91 -35.51
C LEU A 150 13.43 -23.69 -35.11
N ALA A 151 12.32 -22.99 -34.83
CA ALA A 151 11.04 -23.55 -34.37
C ALA A 151 9.90 -23.26 -35.37
N ALA A 152 10.17 -23.49 -36.66
CA ALA A 152 9.24 -23.21 -37.76
C ALA A 152 7.90 -23.98 -37.68
N ARG A 153 7.83 -25.06 -36.88
CA ARG A 153 6.61 -25.77 -36.47
C ARG A 153 6.61 -25.95 -34.95
N PRO A 154 5.48 -25.77 -34.24
CA PRO A 154 5.41 -26.00 -32.81
C PRO A 154 5.57 -27.51 -32.51
N VAL A 155 6.37 -27.83 -31.49
CA VAL A 155 6.59 -29.22 -31.03
C VAL A 155 5.32 -29.80 -30.40
N LEU A 156 4.57 -28.97 -29.67
CA LEU A 156 3.36 -29.35 -28.94
C LEU A 156 2.17 -28.46 -29.31
N PRO A 157 0.97 -29.01 -29.57
CA PRO A 157 -0.20 -28.22 -29.93
C PRO A 157 -0.90 -27.65 -28.68
N LEU A 158 -0.61 -26.41 -28.27
CA LEU A 158 -1.37 -25.74 -27.20
C LEU A 158 -2.86 -25.60 -27.59
N PRO A 159 -3.81 -26.27 -26.90
CA PRO A 159 -5.22 -26.31 -27.34
C PRO A 159 -5.98 -25.02 -27.05
N ARG A 160 -6.97 -24.70 -27.89
CA ARG A 160 -7.82 -23.50 -27.71
C ARG A 160 -8.68 -23.52 -26.44
N HIS A 161 -8.98 -24.71 -25.88
CA HIS A 161 -9.76 -24.83 -24.64
C HIS A 161 -8.98 -24.38 -23.40
N VAL A 162 -7.63 -24.44 -23.43
CA VAL A 162 -6.77 -23.93 -22.36
C VAL A 162 -6.87 -22.39 -22.26
N GLY A 163 -7.20 -21.72 -23.37
CA GLY A 163 -7.50 -20.29 -23.38
C GLY A 163 -6.36 -19.47 -22.79
N VAL A 164 -6.67 -18.56 -21.87
CA VAL A 164 -5.67 -17.76 -21.12
C VAL A 164 -5.44 -18.24 -19.68
N TRP A 165 -5.88 -19.44 -19.30
CA TRP A 165 -5.72 -19.95 -17.93
C TRP A 165 -4.26 -19.97 -17.41
N PRO A 166 -3.23 -20.31 -18.22
CA PRO A 166 -1.84 -20.19 -17.78
C PRO A 166 -1.43 -18.74 -17.48
N ALA A 167 -1.97 -17.75 -18.20
CA ALA A 167 -1.74 -16.34 -17.91
C ALA A 167 -2.48 -15.88 -16.63
N VAL A 168 -3.60 -16.49 -16.26
CA VAL A 168 -4.26 -16.27 -14.94
C VAL A 168 -3.39 -16.80 -13.80
N ALA A 169 -2.81 -18.00 -13.97
CA ALA A 169 -1.90 -18.58 -12.99
C ALA A 169 -0.60 -17.75 -12.85
N LEU A 170 -0.03 -17.26 -13.96
CA LEU A 170 1.13 -16.39 -13.94
C LEU A 170 0.84 -14.98 -13.38
N LEU A 171 -0.36 -14.44 -13.60
CA LEU A 171 -0.81 -13.22 -12.92
C LEU A 171 -0.85 -13.43 -11.40
N LEU A 172 -1.52 -14.48 -10.90
CA LEU A 172 -1.56 -14.78 -9.47
C LEU A 172 -0.17 -15.06 -8.87
N GLY A 173 0.70 -15.77 -9.60
CA GLY A 173 2.08 -16.01 -9.17
C GLY A 173 2.92 -14.74 -9.12
N PHE A 174 2.76 -13.84 -10.09
CA PHE A 174 3.38 -12.51 -10.07
C PHE A 174 2.85 -11.67 -8.90
N SER A 175 1.54 -11.66 -8.65
CA SER A 175 0.93 -10.96 -7.51
C SER A 175 1.34 -11.53 -6.15
N ALA A 176 1.56 -12.85 -6.06
CA ALA A 176 2.12 -13.46 -4.86
C ALA A 176 3.58 -12.99 -4.64
N PHE A 177 4.37 -12.86 -5.70
CA PHE A 177 5.71 -12.28 -5.61
C PHE A 177 5.67 -10.78 -5.22
N THR A 178 4.78 -9.97 -5.81
CA THR A 178 4.73 -8.52 -5.51
C THR A 178 4.26 -8.22 -4.09
N LEU A 179 3.28 -8.97 -3.57
CA LEU A 179 2.63 -8.67 -2.29
C LEU A 179 3.19 -9.47 -1.11
N ALA A 180 3.65 -10.70 -1.34
CA ALA A 180 4.02 -11.64 -0.29
C ALA A 180 5.52 -11.98 -0.23
N ASP A 181 6.33 -11.61 -1.22
CA ASP A 181 7.79 -11.78 -1.09
C ASP A 181 8.36 -10.82 -0.03
N PRO A 182 9.32 -11.24 0.80
CA PRO A 182 9.96 -10.34 1.76
C PRO A 182 10.69 -9.14 1.13
N ALA A 183 11.25 -9.29 -0.07
CA ALA A 183 12.09 -8.29 -0.74
C ALA A 183 11.98 -8.35 -2.28
N PRO A 184 10.79 -8.09 -2.88
CA PRO A 184 10.60 -8.14 -4.34
C PRO A 184 11.44 -7.08 -5.10
N ASP A 185 11.90 -6.06 -4.39
CA ASP A 185 12.72 -4.96 -4.90
C ASP A 185 14.24 -5.22 -4.82
N ASP A 186 14.68 -6.34 -4.23
CA ASP A 186 16.10 -6.72 -4.25
C ASP A 186 16.55 -7.01 -5.70
N PRO A 187 17.59 -6.32 -6.23
CA PRO A 187 17.98 -6.48 -7.63
C PRO A 187 18.39 -7.90 -8.02
N ALA A 188 18.96 -8.70 -7.11
CA ALA A 188 19.35 -10.08 -7.40
C ALA A 188 18.14 -11.01 -7.49
N ARG A 189 17.22 -10.94 -6.52
CA ARG A 189 15.96 -11.67 -6.52
C ARG A 189 15.12 -11.33 -7.75
N LEU A 190 14.97 -10.03 -8.05
CA LEU A 190 14.23 -9.56 -9.21
C LEU A 190 14.87 -10.06 -10.53
N ALA A 191 16.19 -9.98 -10.66
CA ALA A 191 16.90 -10.53 -11.83
C ALA A 191 16.72 -12.05 -11.97
N GLY A 192 16.73 -12.80 -10.86
CA GLY A 192 16.47 -14.24 -10.85
C GLY A 192 15.05 -14.58 -11.31
N VAL A 193 14.04 -13.90 -10.76
CA VAL A 193 12.62 -14.09 -11.14
C VAL A 193 12.36 -13.72 -12.60
N ILE A 194 12.88 -12.57 -13.06
CA ILE A 194 12.77 -12.14 -14.46
C ILE A 194 13.51 -13.10 -15.40
N SER A 195 14.67 -13.62 -15.00
CA SER A 195 15.42 -14.63 -15.77
C SER A 195 14.63 -15.94 -15.88
N ALA A 196 14.05 -16.43 -14.79
CA ALA A 196 13.18 -17.61 -14.80
C ALA A 196 11.94 -17.41 -15.68
N TYR A 197 11.27 -16.25 -15.57
CA TYR A 197 10.14 -15.87 -16.43
C TYR A 197 10.53 -15.83 -17.91
N MET A 198 11.70 -15.27 -18.22
CA MET A 198 12.25 -15.22 -19.58
C MET A 198 12.50 -16.63 -20.12
N ILE A 199 13.19 -17.50 -19.37
CA ILE A 199 13.46 -18.90 -19.76
C ILE A 199 12.16 -19.67 -20.01
N VAL A 200 11.18 -19.58 -19.10
CA VAL A 200 9.85 -20.19 -19.27
C VAL A 200 9.14 -19.65 -20.51
N THR A 201 9.28 -18.36 -20.79
CA THR A 201 8.70 -17.73 -21.98
C THR A 201 9.36 -18.20 -23.28
N PHE A 202 10.69 -18.35 -23.31
CA PHE A 202 11.42 -18.93 -24.45
C PHE A 202 11.07 -20.40 -24.68
N ALA A 203 11.03 -21.22 -23.62
CA ALA A 203 10.61 -22.62 -23.69
C ALA A 203 9.16 -22.75 -24.17
N GLY A 204 8.26 -21.91 -23.66
CA GLY A 204 6.86 -21.87 -24.10
C GLY A 204 6.67 -21.43 -25.55
N MET A 205 7.46 -20.46 -26.03
CA MET A 205 7.45 -20.03 -27.43
C MET A 205 7.97 -21.12 -28.39
N THR A 206 9.02 -21.85 -28.02
CA THR A 206 9.59 -22.94 -28.85
C THR A 206 8.68 -24.18 -28.87
N LEU A 207 8.20 -24.63 -27.70
CA LEU A 207 7.33 -25.80 -27.59
C LEU A 207 5.96 -25.56 -28.25
N PHE A 208 5.27 -24.47 -27.92
CA PHE A 208 3.87 -24.26 -28.30
C PHE A 208 3.66 -23.33 -29.51
N GLY A 209 4.75 -22.76 -30.02
CA GLY A 209 4.75 -21.79 -31.10
C GLY A 209 4.43 -20.37 -30.61
N PRO A 210 5.22 -19.34 -30.99
CA PRO A 210 5.20 -18.04 -30.32
C PRO A 210 3.85 -17.32 -30.44
N ARG A 211 3.17 -17.45 -31.59
CA ARG A 211 1.84 -16.86 -31.81
C ARG A 211 0.73 -17.45 -30.92
N ARG A 212 0.92 -18.65 -30.36
CA ARG A 212 -0.01 -19.23 -29.37
C ARG A 212 0.43 -18.83 -27.96
N TRP A 213 1.71 -18.97 -27.63
CA TRP A 213 2.24 -18.64 -26.31
C TRP A 213 1.95 -17.18 -25.88
N LEU A 214 2.32 -16.21 -26.73
CA LEU A 214 2.11 -14.77 -26.49
C LEU A 214 0.64 -14.32 -26.53
N ARG A 215 -0.32 -15.24 -26.71
CA ARG A 215 -1.77 -14.96 -26.72
C ARG A 215 -2.56 -15.76 -25.68
N GLN A 216 -1.92 -16.68 -24.97
CA GLN A 216 -2.58 -17.67 -24.11
C GLN A 216 -1.83 -17.94 -22.79
N ALA A 217 -0.52 -17.71 -22.74
CA ALA A 217 0.29 -18.02 -21.56
C ALA A 217 1.14 -16.84 -21.08
N GLU A 218 1.84 -16.14 -21.97
CA GLU A 218 2.73 -15.04 -21.56
C GLU A 218 1.92 -13.88 -20.95
N PHE A 219 2.12 -13.67 -19.65
CA PHE A 219 1.27 -12.83 -18.81
C PHE A 219 1.24 -11.38 -19.30
N PHE A 220 2.40 -10.77 -19.53
CA PHE A 220 2.47 -9.36 -19.90
C PHE A 220 1.84 -9.08 -21.28
N SER A 221 1.97 -9.97 -22.27
CA SER A 221 1.23 -9.83 -23.53
C SER A 221 -0.29 -9.98 -23.36
N VAL A 222 -0.77 -10.87 -22.49
CA VAL A 222 -2.21 -11.00 -22.22
C VAL A 222 -2.75 -9.77 -21.48
N LEU A 223 -2.00 -9.24 -20.51
CA LEU A 223 -2.28 -8.02 -19.75
C LEU A 223 -2.34 -6.79 -20.66
N MET A 224 -1.26 -6.53 -21.40
CA MET A 224 -1.14 -5.40 -22.32
C MET A 224 -2.16 -5.52 -23.47
N ALA A 225 -2.51 -6.74 -23.91
CA ALA A 225 -3.58 -6.95 -24.89
C ALA A 225 -4.99 -6.75 -24.32
N GLN A 226 -5.19 -6.80 -22.99
CA GLN A 226 -6.44 -6.31 -22.39
C GLN A 226 -6.43 -4.78 -22.30
N PHE A 227 -5.46 -4.19 -21.60
CA PHE A 227 -5.42 -2.72 -21.45
C PHE A 227 -5.39 -1.98 -22.80
N GLY A 228 -4.69 -2.50 -23.81
CA GLY A 228 -4.68 -1.96 -25.17
C GLY A 228 -6.02 -2.03 -25.92
N ARG A 229 -7.10 -2.55 -25.33
CA ARG A 229 -8.49 -2.45 -25.81
C ARG A 229 -9.23 -1.22 -25.24
N LEU A 230 -8.67 -0.60 -24.20
CA LEU A 230 -9.15 0.67 -23.65
C LEU A 230 -8.60 1.87 -24.43
N SER A 231 -7.44 1.74 -25.07
CA SER A 231 -6.71 2.86 -25.68
C SER A 231 -7.54 3.69 -26.65
N VAL A 232 -7.39 5.02 -26.57
CA VAL A 232 -8.01 5.98 -27.49
C VAL A 232 -7.57 5.69 -28.92
N LEU A 233 -6.25 5.50 -29.15
CA LEU A 233 -5.69 5.16 -30.44
C LEU A 233 -5.48 3.64 -30.56
N ALA A 234 -5.97 3.04 -31.63
CA ALA A 234 -5.68 1.65 -31.98
C ALA A 234 -5.35 1.46 -33.46
N ARG A 235 -4.39 0.58 -33.74
CA ARG A 235 -3.98 0.22 -35.11
C ARG A 235 -4.67 -1.07 -35.55
N ARG A 236 -5.39 -1.03 -36.67
CA ARG A 236 -5.93 -2.22 -37.36
C ARG A 236 -5.29 -2.32 -38.74
N GLY A 237 -4.33 -3.24 -38.87
CA GLY A 237 -3.50 -3.37 -40.07
C GLY A 237 -2.66 -2.11 -40.33
N ALA A 238 -2.86 -1.49 -41.50
CA ALA A 238 -2.19 -0.24 -41.89
C ALA A 238 -2.95 1.03 -41.46
N ARG A 239 -4.17 0.93 -40.90
CA ARG A 239 -4.99 2.08 -40.49
C ARG A 239 -4.92 2.32 -38.98
N VAL A 240 -4.89 3.58 -38.56
CA VAL A 240 -5.05 3.99 -37.15
C VAL A 240 -6.44 4.60 -36.96
N ARG A 241 -7.07 4.28 -35.84
CA ARG A 241 -8.42 4.69 -35.49
C ARG A 241 -8.39 5.31 -34.08
N ALA A 242 -8.95 6.50 -33.94
CA ALA A 242 -9.29 7.06 -32.63
C ALA A 242 -10.71 6.63 -32.26
N GLY A 243 -10.99 6.42 -30.98
CA GLY A 243 -12.33 6.30 -30.44
C GLY A 243 -12.36 6.59 -28.95
N TRP A 244 -13.57 6.67 -28.37
CA TRP A 244 -13.74 6.86 -26.93
C TRP A 244 -13.10 5.72 -26.13
N PRO A 245 -12.49 5.95 -24.94
CA PRO A 245 -11.89 4.88 -24.14
C PRO A 245 -12.79 3.64 -24.00
N GLY A 246 -12.23 2.47 -24.31
CA GLY A 246 -12.97 1.20 -24.34
C GLY A 246 -13.77 0.92 -25.62
N TRP A 247 -13.71 1.75 -26.68
CA TRP A 247 -14.44 1.52 -27.94
C TRP A 247 -14.15 0.16 -28.59
N GLN A 248 -13.00 -0.43 -28.32
CA GLN A 248 -12.61 -1.75 -28.86
C GLN A 248 -13.27 -2.92 -28.11
N LEU A 249 -13.87 -2.68 -26.94
CA LEU A 249 -14.62 -3.68 -26.16
C LEU A 249 -16.00 -3.93 -26.78
N GLY A 250 -16.75 -2.87 -27.09
CA GLY A 250 -18.12 -2.93 -27.62
C GLY A 250 -18.27 -3.44 -29.07
N ASN A 251 -17.18 -3.87 -29.71
CA ASN A 251 -17.15 -4.39 -31.09
C ASN A 251 -17.14 -5.93 -31.16
N GLY A 252 -17.41 -6.63 -30.04
CA GLY A 252 -17.38 -8.08 -29.94
C GLY A 252 -15.96 -8.63 -29.76
N ALA A 253 -15.71 -9.29 -28.63
CA ALA A 253 -14.44 -9.98 -28.39
C ALA A 253 -14.43 -11.35 -29.07
N ALA A 254 -13.35 -11.69 -29.78
CA ALA A 254 -13.07 -13.08 -30.13
C ALA A 254 -12.73 -13.84 -28.84
N PHE A 255 -13.70 -14.61 -28.32
CA PHE A 255 -13.60 -15.26 -27.01
C PHE A 255 -12.53 -16.35 -26.98
N LEU A 256 -11.53 -16.17 -26.13
CA LEU A 256 -10.70 -17.26 -25.61
C LEU A 256 -11.18 -17.57 -24.17
N PRO A 257 -11.28 -18.85 -23.78
CA PRO A 257 -11.58 -19.24 -22.40
C PRO A 257 -10.65 -18.55 -21.40
N GLY A 258 -11.15 -18.27 -20.20
CA GLY A 258 -10.38 -17.61 -19.14
C GLY A 258 -10.27 -16.08 -19.24
N ILE A 259 -10.48 -15.43 -20.40
CA ILE A 259 -10.33 -13.95 -20.51
C ILE A 259 -11.21 -13.18 -19.50
N PRO A 260 -12.49 -13.54 -19.28
CA PRO A 260 -13.29 -12.91 -18.23
C PRO A 260 -12.68 -13.03 -16.84
N VAL A 261 -12.16 -14.22 -16.50
CA VAL A 261 -11.56 -14.49 -15.20
C VAL A 261 -10.24 -13.74 -15.07
N PHE A 262 -9.44 -13.65 -16.13
CA PHE A 262 -8.23 -12.81 -16.15
C PHE A 262 -8.56 -11.33 -15.87
N THR A 263 -9.61 -10.77 -16.48
CA THR A 263 -10.02 -9.38 -16.20
C THR A 263 -10.54 -9.19 -14.77
N LEU A 264 -11.28 -10.15 -14.22
CA LEU A 264 -11.73 -10.09 -12.84
C LEU A 264 -10.59 -10.26 -11.83
N VAL A 265 -9.66 -11.18 -12.09
CA VAL A 265 -8.47 -11.40 -11.25
C VAL A 265 -7.51 -10.20 -11.31
N LEU A 266 -7.42 -9.51 -12.46
CA LEU A 266 -6.65 -8.28 -12.56
C LEU A 266 -7.22 -7.15 -11.68
N LEU A 267 -8.56 -7.02 -11.57
CA LEU A 267 -9.16 -6.12 -10.59
C LEU A 267 -9.00 -6.65 -9.16
N GLY A 268 -9.21 -7.94 -8.93
CA GLY A 268 -9.20 -8.57 -7.60
C GLY A 268 -7.82 -8.52 -6.93
N THR A 269 -6.76 -8.75 -7.69
CA THR A 269 -5.37 -8.48 -7.29
C THR A 269 -5.20 -7.04 -6.81
N GLY A 270 -5.51 -6.03 -7.64
CA GLY A 270 -5.32 -4.63 -7.24
C GLY A 270 -6.23 -4.21 -6.07
N SER A 271 -7.44 -4.74 -6.01
CA SER A 271 -8.35 -4.52 -4.89
C SER A 271 -7.83 -5.13 -3.59
N PHE A 272 -7.16 -6.29 -3.68
CA PHE A 272 -6.51 -6.93 -2.53
C PHE A 272 -5.21 -6.23 -2.13
N ASP A 273 -4.42 -5.72 -3.08
CA ASP A 273 -3.20 -4.93 -2.87
C ASP A 273 -3.45 -3.78 -1.89
N GLY A 274 -4.32 -2.83 -2.25
CA GLY A 274 -4.71 -1.73 -1.36
C GLY A 274 -5.58 -2.11 -0.15
N PHE A 275 -6.09 -3.35 -0.06
CA PHE A 275 -6.75 -3.86 1.15
C PHE A 275 -5.72 -4.43 2.14
N ASN A 276 -4.68 -5.08 1.64
CA ASN A 276 -3.57 -5.67 2.38
C ASN A 276 -2.75 -4.61 3.15
N GLU A 277 -2.76 -3.35 2.69
CA GLU A 277 -2.17 -2.22 3.41
C GLU A 277 -3.05 -1.65 4.54
N THR A 278 -4.29 -2.14 4.72
CA THR A 278 -5.22 -1.58 5.72
C THR A 278 -5.06 -2.21 7.11
N PHE A 279 -5.33 -1.41 8.15
CA PHE A 279 -5.41 -1.92 9.53
C PHE A 279 -6.50 -2.99 9.70
N VAL A 280 -7.56 -2.97 8.89
CA VAL A 280 -8.62 -4.00 8.92
C VAL A 280 -8.06 -5.36 8.49
N TRP A 281 -7.23 -5.40 7.43
CA TRP A 281 -6.56 -6.64 7.04
C TRP A 281 -5.55 -7.11 8.09
N LEU A 282 -4.74 -6.19 8.63
CA LEU A 282 -3.73 -6.53 9.63
C LEU A 282 -4.37 -7.10 10.92
N ASP A 283 -5.48 -6.53 11.38
CA ASP A 283 -6.28 -7.05 12.50
C ASP A 283 -6.87 -8.44 12.20
N LEU A 284 -7.44 -8.64 11.01
CA LEU A 284 -7.97 -9.94 10.54
C LEU A 284 -6.92 -11.07 10.50
N ILE A 285 -5.62 -10.73 10.36
CA ILE A 285 -4.51 -11.70 10.39
C ILE A 285 -3.76 -11.72 11.75
N GLY A 286 -4.27 -11.02 12.76
CA GLY A 286 -3.69 -10.97 14.12
C GLY A 286 -2.39 -10.16 14.22
N VAL A 287 -2.12 -9.26 13.27
CA VAL A 287 -0.90 -8.45 13.21
C VAL A 287 -1.16 -7.04 13.71
N ASN A 288 -0.47 -6.65 14.79
CA ASN A 288 -0.49 -5.28 15.29
C ASN A 288 0.26 -4.34 14.31
N PRO A 289 -0.38 -3.33 13.69
CA PRO A 289 0.27 -2.41 12.76
C PRO A 289 1.39 -1.57 13.41
N LEU A 290 1.33 -1.34 14.73
CA LEU A 290 2.35 -0.60 15.48
C LEU A 290 3.56 -1.47 15.85
N ALA A 291 3.46 -2.79 15.69
CA ALA A 291 4.49 -3.77 16.02
C ALA A 291 4.63 -4.81 14.90
N PHE A 292 4.74 -4.34 13.66
CA PHE A 292 4.71 -5.18 12.46
C PHE A 292 5.87 -6.21 12.44
N PRO A 293 5.58 -7.53 12.36
CA PRO A 293 6.59 -8.60 12.52
C PRO A 293 7.49 -8.82 11.29
N GLY A 294 7.38 -7.99 10.25
CA GLY A 294 8.13 -8.12 8.99
C GLY A 294 7.39 -8.94 7.94
N ARG A 295 7.69 -8.70 6.65
CA ARG A 295 6.97 -9.31 5.51
C ARG A 295 7.02 -10.86 5.56
N SER A 296 8.12 -11.43 6.04
CA SER A 296 8.31 -12.88 6.21
C SER A 296 7.26 -13.57 7.11
N ALA A 297 6.63 -12.84 8.04
CA ALA A 297 5.58 -13.39 8.90
C ALA A 297 4.19 -13.42 8.24
N VAL A 298 3.94 -12.52 7.28
CA VAL A 298 2.61 -12.38 6.63
C VAL A 298 2.50 -13.10 5.29
N VAL A 299 3.57 -13.69 4.75
CA VAL A 299 3.62 -14.37 3.44
C VAL A 299 2.42 -15.29 3.20
N VAL A 300 2.14 -16.21 4.13
CA VAL A 300 1.05 -17.19 3.99
C VAL A 300 -0.34 -16.53 4.13
N PRO A 301 -0.62 -15.70 5.16
CA PRO A 301 -1.83 -14.88 5.18
C PRO A 301 -2.09 -14.08 3.91
N VAL A 302 -1.07 -13.42 3.34
CA VAL A 302 -1.18 -12.60 2.11
C VAL A 302 -1.51 -13.45 0.89
N ILE A 303 -0.87 -14.62 0.71
CA ILE A 303 -1.18 -15.54 -0.39
C ILE A 303 -2.60 -16.10 -0.27
N LEU A 304 -3.03 -16.46 0.94
CA LEU A 304 -4.40 -16.95 1.19
C LEU A 304 -5.44 -15.84 1.00
N GLY A 305 -5.15 -14.62 1.43
CA GLY A 305 -5.97 -13.43 1.23
C GLY A 305 -6.13 -13.08 -0.25
N LEU A 306 -5.03 -13.06 -1.00
CA LEU A 306 -5.00 -12.84 -2.46
C LEU A 306 -5.87 -13.89 -3.19
N ALA A 307 -5.74 -15.17 -2.84
CA ALA A 307 -6.55 -16.23 -3.42
C ALA A 307 -8.04 -16.08 -3.05
N GLY A 308 -8.33 -15.86 -1.76
CA GLY A 308 -9.68 -15.70 -1.23
C GLY A 308 -10.43 -14.49 -1.81
N ALA A 309 -9.79 -13.32 -1.86
CA ALA A 309 -10.36 -12.10 -2.41
C ALA A 309 -10.67 -12.23 -3.91
N ASN A 310 -9.77 -12.86 -4.68
CA ASN A 310 -10.00 -13.12 -6.11
C ASN A 310 -11.14 -14.12 -6.35
N LEU A 311 -11.21 -15.22 -5.58
CA LEU A 311 -12.31 -16.17 -5.63
C LEU A 311 -13.65 -15.53 -5.23
N LEU A 312 -13.65 -14.70 -4.18
CA LEU A 312 -14.82 -13.95 -3.71
C LEU A 312 -15.32 -12.97 -4.78
N LEU A 313 -14.44 -12.18 -5.39
CA LEU A 313 -14.80 -11.23 -6.45
C LEU A 313 -15.39 -11.95 -7.67
N VAL A 314 -14.74 -13.03 -8.13
CA VAL A 314 -15.25 -13.83 -9.27
C VAL A 314 -16.59 -14.47 -8.94
N GLY A 315 -16.76 -15.00 -7.72
CA GLY A 315 -18.01 -15.61 -7.25
C GLY A 315 -19.15 -14.60 -7.14
N LEU A 316 -18.93 -13.47 -6.48
CA LEU A 316 -19.92 -12.38 -6.36
C LEU A 316 -20.32 -11.84 -7.72
N PHE A 317 -19.36 -11.57 -8.61
CA PHE A 317 -19.65 -11.11 -9.96
C PHE A 317 -20.47 -12.12 -10.76
N LEU A 318 -20.16 -13.42 -10.65
CA LEU A 318 -20.91 -14.50 -11.28
C LEU A 318 -22.36 -14.57 -10.77
N VAL A 319 -22.56 -14.49 -9.44
CA VAL A 319 -23.89 -14.47 -8.82
C VAL A 319 -24.68 -13.24 -9.28
N MET A 320 -24.05 -12.06 -9.32
CA MET A 320 -24.71 -10.82 -9.76
C MET A 320 -25.17 -10.89 -11.22
N ILE A 321 -24.32 -11.31 -12.16
CA ILE A 321 -24.71 -11.36 -13.58
C ILE A 321 -25.71 -12.47 -13.89
N VAL A 322 -25.62 -13.63 -13.22
CA VAL A 322 -26.59 -14.74 -13.40
C VAL A 322 -27.94 -14.37 -12.79
N THR A 323 -27.98 -13.83 -11.56
CA THR A 323 -29.23 -13.34 -10.97
C THR A 323 -29.83 -12.21 -11.79
N GLY A 324 -29.01 -11.30 -12.34
CA GLY A 324 -29.44 -10.24 -13.24
C GLY A 324 -30.12 -10.76 -14.52
N ASP A 325 -29.53 -11.77 -15.19
CA ASP A 325 -30.14 -12.45 -16.36
C ASP A 325 -31.48 -13.09 -15.98
N ARG A 326 -31.52 -13.88 -14.89
CA ARG A 326 -32.76 -14.55 -14.45
C ARG A 326 -33.88 -13.58 -14.04
N LEU A 327 -33.55 -12.45 -13.40
CA LEU A 327 -34.54 -11.42 -13.02
C LEU A 327 -35.24 -10.75 -14.21
N VAL A 328 -34.68 -10.87 -15.41
CA VAL A 328 -35.23 -10.35 -16.68
C VAL A 328 -36.06 -11.39 -17.44
N GLY A 329 -36.05 -12.65 -17.00
CA GLY A 329 -36.51 -13.79 -17.80
C GLY A 329 -35.48 -14.24 -18.84
N GLY A 330 -34.20 -13.94 -18.61
CA GLY A 330 -33.08 -14.53 -19.33
C GLY A 330 -32.80 -15.97 -18.88
N GLY A 331 -31.93 -16.64 -19.64
CA GLY A 331 -31.54 -18.03 -19.42
C GLY A 331 -30.18 -18.34 -20.04
N LEU A 332 -29.27 -17.37 -20.05
CA LEU A 332 -27.99 -17.49 -20.74
C LEU A 332 -26.98 -18.32 -19.92
N PRO A 333 -26.10 -19.10 -20.56
CA PRO A 333 -25.05 -19.82 -19.86
C PRO A 333 -24.08 -18.82 -19.22
N ALA A 334 -23.68 -19.06 -17.98
CA ALA A 334 -22.90 -18.12 -17.18
C ALA A 334 -21.54 -17.74 -17.83
N SER A 335 -20.95 -18.65 -18.62
CA SER A 335 -19.76 -18.38 -19.44
C SER A 335 -19.97 -17.29 -20.49
N ARG A 336 -21.17 -17.17 -21.08
CA ARG A 336 -21.54 -16.12 -22.03
C ARG A 336 -21.83 -14.79 -21.34
N LEU A 337 -22.42 -14.82 -20.14
CA LEU A 337 -22.59 -13.62 -19.30
C LEU A 337 -21.23 -13.06 -18.88
N LEU A 338 -20.32 -13.92 -18.40
CA LEU A 338 -18.92 -13.57 -18.11
C LEU A 338 -18.20 -12.99 -19.35
N ALA A 339 -18.36 -13.60 -20.53
CA ALA A 339 -17.76 -13.14 -21.79
C ALA A 339 -18.18 -11.72 -22.20
N LEU A 340 -19.39 -11.30 -21.82
CA LEU A 340 -19.96 -9.99 -22.16
C LEU A 340 -19.65 -8.93 -21.09
N PHE A 341 -19.87 -9.25 -19.81
CA PHE A 341 -19.81 -8.25 -18.74
C PHE A 341 -18.44 -8.12 -18.05
N ALA A 342 -17.63 -9.18 -17.91
CA ALA A 342 -16.33 -9.02 -17.24
C ALA A 342 -15.39 -8.03 -17.96
N PRO A 343 -15.32 -7.97 -19.31
CA PRO A 343 -14.51 -6.97 -19.99
C PRO A 343 -14.93 -5.51 -19.73
N THR A 344 -16.15 -5.24 -19.28
CA THR A 344 -16.62 -3.86 -19.02
C THR A 344 -16.09 -3.31 -17.70
N ILE A 345 -15.56 -4.16 -16.80
CA ILE A 345 -14.89 -3.77 -15.56
C ILE A 345 -13.45 -3.27 -15.80
N LEU A 346 -12.82 -3.63 -16.93
CA LEU A 346 -11.43 -3.31 -17.22
C LEU A 346 -11.01 -1.83 -17.06
N PRO A 347 -11.85 -0.81 -17.35
CA PRO A 347 -11.51 0.59 -17.06
C PRO A 347 -11.33 0.90 -15.57
N ILE A 348 -12.04 0.20 -14.68
CA ILE A 348 -11.86 0.33 -13.22
C ILE A 348 -10.50 -0.24 -12.82
N ALA A 349 -10.11 -1.39 -13.36
CA ALA A 349 -8.79 -1.98 -13.10
C ALA A 349 -7.65 -1.06 -13.58
N LEU A 350 -7.78 -0.43 -14.76
CA LEU A 350 -6.80 0.56 -15.25
C LEU A 350 -6.79 1.81 -14.36
N ALA A 351 -7.96 2.35 -14.00
CA ALA A 351 -8.06 3.53 -13.16
C ALA A 351 -7.53 3.28 -11.74
N TYR A 352 -7.72 2.07 -11.19
CA TYR A 352 -7.11 1.65 -9.94
C TYR A 352 -5.59 1.64 -10.04
N HIS A 353 -5.03 0.95 -11.05
CA HIS A 353 -3.57 0.92 -11.31
C HIS A 353 -3.00 2.34 -11.45
N MET A 354 -3.72 3.22 -12.16
CA MET A 354 -3.32 4.62 -12.33
C MET A 354 -3.36 5.43 -11.03
N ALA A 355 -4.36 5.23 -10.18
CA ALA A 355 -4.51 5.99 -8.93
C ALA A 355 -3.60 5.47 -7.82
N HIS A 356 -3.46 4.14 -7.68
CA HIS A 356 -2.63 3.49 -6.67
C HIS A 356 -1.15 3.84 -6.87
N TYR A 357 -0.58 3.65 -8.06
CA TYR A 357 0.84 3.93 -8.32
C TYR A 357 1.19 5.42 -8.56
N LEU A 358 0.23 6.36 -8.52
CA LEU A 358 0.54 7.77 -8.77
C LEU A 358 1.57 8.38 -7.78
N PRO A 359 1.47 8.17 -6.46
CA PRO A 359 2.44 8.74 -5.51
C PRO A 359 3.86 8.18 -5.71
N SER A 360 3.98 6.85 -5.93
CA SER A 360 5.24 6.18 -6.22
C SER A 360 5.84 6.69 -7.53
N LEU A 361 5.05 6.73 -8.62
CA LEU A 361 5.51 7.22 -9.93
C LEU A 361 5.96 8.70 -9.90
N LEU A 362 5.42 9.53 -9.00
CA LEU A 362 5.88 10.90 -8.79
C LEU A 362 7.25 11.00 -8.09
N VAL A 363 7.67 9.99 -7.31
CA VAL A 363 8.98 9.93 -6.64
C VAL A 363 9.96 9.10 -7.45
N ASP A 364 9.61 7.84 -7.72
CA ASP A 364 10.47 6.86 -8.37
C ASP A 364 10.69 7.20 -9.85
N GLY A 365 9.75 7.94 -10.46
CA GLY A 365 9.95 8.55 -11.78
C GLY A 365 11.07 9.58 -11.82
N GLN A 366 11.37 10.26 -10.70
CA GLN A 366 12.54 11.14 -10.59
C GLN A 366 13.85 10.31 -10.54
N TYR A 367 13.84 9.18 -9.81
CA TYR A 367 14.97 8.22 -9.84
C TYR A 367 15.19 7.61 -11.22
N VAL A 368 14.14 7.31 -11.99
CA VAL A 368 14.25 6.90 -13.41
C VAL A 368 14.96 7.97 -14.25
N LEU A 369 14.68 9.26 -14.06
CA LEU A 369 15.36 10.34 -14.79
C LEU A 369 16.85 10.45 -14.42
N VAL A 370 17.20 10.27 -13.14
CA VAL A 370 18.60 10.21 -12.70
C VAL A 370 19.31 8.99 -13.29
N ALA A 371 18.70 7.82 -13.25
CA ALA A 371 19.27 6.60 -13.86
C ALA A 371 19.39 6.68 -15.39
N LEU A 372 18.56 7.49 -16.07
CA LEU A 372 18.71 7.77 -17.50
C LEU A 372 19.82 8.80 -17.81
N ASN A 373 20.28 9.57 -16.82
CA ASN A 373 21.40 10.51 -16.98
C ASN A 373 22.77 9.79 -17.01
N ASP A 374 22.92 8.72 -16.24
CA ASP A 374 24.09 7.84 -16.23
C ASP A 374 23.70 6.33 -16.18
N PRO A 375 23.22 5.75 -17.29
CA PRO A 375 22.68 4.38 -17.30
C PRO A 375 23.66 3.25 -16.99
N LEU A 376 24.96 3.58 -16.84
CA LEU A 376 26.04 2.62 -16.62
C LEU A 376 26.84 2.90 -15.34
N GLY A 377 26.51 3.94 -14.56
CA GLY A 377 27.27 4.34 -13.36
C GLY A 377 28.70 4.79 -13.68
N THR A 378 28.88 5.44 -14.83
CA THR A 378 30.18 5.85 -15.40
C THR A 378 30.58 7.30 -15.09
N GLY A 379 29.74 8.06 -14.40
CA GLY A 379 29.87 9.52 -14.28
C GLY A 379 29.38 10.28 -15.52
N ALA A 380 28.55 9.65 -16.37
CA ALA A 380 27.97 10.32 -17.52
C ALA A 380 26.91 11.36 -17.12
N ASN A 381 26.66 12.34 -17.98
CA ASN A 381 25.68 13.40 -17.75
C ASN A 381 24.80 13.63 -19.00
N LEU A 382 24.19 12.55 -19.49
CA LEU A 382 23.54 12.49 -20.81
C LEU A 382 22.33 13.43 -20.96
N LEU A 383 21.70 13.81 -19.84
CA LEU A 383 20.51 14.67 -19.76
C LEU A 383 20.80 16.01 -19.07
N GLY A 384 22.04 16.25 -18.61
CA GLY A 384 22.40 17.44 -17.84
C GLY A 384 21.93 17.44 -16.38
N LEU A 385 21.56 16.27 -15.83
CA LEU A 385 20.92 16.13 -14.52
C LEU A 385 21.88 15.83 -13.35
N ALA A 386 23.18 16.12 -13.49
CA ALA A 386 24.19 15.84 -12.44
C ALA A 386 23.86 16.47 -11.07
N ASP A 387 23.32 17.70 -11.05
CA ASP A 387 22.91 18.41 -9.84
C ASP A 387 21.41 18.23 -9.49
N TYR A 388 20.74 17.24 -10.09
CA TYR A 388 19.32 16.99 -9.86
C TYR A 388 19.09 16.05 -8.66
N TYR A 389 18.47 16.59 -7.61
CA TYR A 389 18.13 15.85 -6.40
C TYR A 389 16.65 15.44 -6.42
N VAL A 390 16.36 14.18 -6.14
CA VAL A 390 14.98 13.68 -6.00
C VAL A 390 14.29 14.36 -4.82
N THR A 391 13.07 14.84 -5.04
CA THR A 391 12.28 15.59 -4.04
C THR A 391 11.00 14.87 -3.67
N THR A 392 10.66 14.89 -2.38
CA THR A 392 9.38 14.41 -1.83
C THR A 392 8.57 15.52 -1.16
N GLY A 393 9.06 16.77 -1.21
CA GLY A 393 8.49 17.92 -0.48
C GLY A 393 7.03 18.24 -0.84
N PHE A 394 6.54 17.82 -2.01
CA PHE A 394 5.12 17.93 -2.39
C PHE A 394 4.17 17.07 -1.54
N PHE A 395 4.68 16.11 -0.76
CA PHE A 395 3.89 15.40 0.27
C PHE A 395 3.75 16.21 1.57
N ASN A 396 4.64 17.17 1.85
CA ASN A 396 4.65 17.95 3.09
C ASN A 396 3.71 19.17 3.06
N HIS A 397 3.14 19.51 1.89
CA HIS A 397 2.23 20.65 1.75
C HIS A 397 0.79 20.18 1.48
N ARG A 398 -0.17 20.76 2.22
CA ARG A 398 -1.60 20.41 2.13
C ARG A 398 -2.19 20.60 0.73
N GLU A 399 -1.76 21.63 0.01
CA GLU A 399 -2.33 21.98 -1.30
C GLU A 399 -1.90 20.99 -2.39
N THR A 400 -0.62 20.63 -2.44
CA THR A 400 -0.10 19.60 -3.37
C THR A 400 -0.65 18.21 -3.04
N MET A 401 -0.73 17.84 -1.75
CA MET A 401 -1.43 16.63 -1.33
C MET A 401 -2.90 16.59 -1.77
N ARG A 402 -3.62 17.73 -1.69
CA ARG A 402 -5.00 17.84 -2.18
C ARG A 402 -5.08 17.63 -3.70
N VAL A 403 -4.14 18.17 -4.47
CA VAL A 403 -4.08 17.96 -5.94
C VAL A 403 -3.83 16.50 -6.28
N ILE A 404 -2.90 15.82 -5.59
CA ILE A 404 -2.62 14.39 -5.80
C ILE A 404 -3.88 13.57 -5.49
N TRP A 405 -4.48 13.77 -4.32
CA TRP A 405 -5.70 13.06 -3.90
C TRP A 405 -6.90 13.30 -4.84
N LEU A 406 -7.13 14.55 -5.26
CA LEU A 406 -8.18 14.88 -6.22
C LEU A 406 -7.93 14.23 -7.59
N SER A 407 -6.67 14.12 -8.01
CA SER A 407 -6.29 13.46 -9.26
C SER A 407 -6.55 11.95 -9.20
N GLN A 408 -6.17 11.29 -8.11
CA GLN A 408 -6.50 9.88 -7.84
C GLN A 408 -8.02 9.65 -7.86
N ALA A 409 -8.78 10.46 -7.11
CA ALA A 409 -10.23 10.37 -7.06
C ALA A 409 -10.90 10.60 -8.43
N ALA A 410 -10.45 11.60 -9.19
CA ALA A 410 -10.98 11.90 -10.53
C ALA A 410 -10.73 10.75 -11.52
N VAL A 411 -9.54 10.15 -11.50
CA VAL A 411 -9.19 8.98 -12.33
C VAL A 411 -10.08 7.78 -11.98
N ILE A 412 -10.28 7.48 -10.69
CA ILE A 412 -11.18 6.41 -10.22
C ILE A 412 -12.62 6.64 -10.70
N VAL A 413 -13.17 7.86 -10.53
CA VAL A 413 -14.55 8.19 -10.95
C VAL A 413 -14.69 8.09 -12.48
N PHE A 414 -13.71 8.58 -13.24
CA PHE A 414 -13.73 8.48 -14.70
C PHE A 414 -13.69 7.02 -15.20
N GLY A 415 -12.87 6.17 -14.58
CA GLY A 415 -12.84 4.73 -14.83
C GLY A 415 -14.19 4.05 -14.56
N HIS A 416 -14.85 4.39 -13.46
CA HIS A 416 -16.19 3.90 -13.14
C HIS A 416 -17.23 4.35 -14.17
N VAL A 417 -17.24 5.63 -14.56
CA VAL A 417 -18.18 6.15 -15.58
C VAL A 417 -18.04 5.41 -16.91
N ILE A 418 -16.80 5.18 -17.39
CA ILE A 418 -16.57 4.39 -18.60
C ILE A 418 -17.04 2.94 -18.44
N ALA A 419 -16.75 2.30 -17.30
CA ALA A 419 -17.15 0.92 -17.04
C ALA A 419 -18.66 0.72 -16.98
N VAL A 420 -19.41 1.65 -16.38
CA VAL A 420 -20.89 1.59 -16.32
C VAL A 420 -21.50 1.91 -17.69
N ILE A 421 -20.93 2.83 -18.48
CA ILE A 421 -21.31 3.05 -19.88
C ILE A 421 -21.15 1.77 -20.71
N LEU A 422 -20.02 1.07 -20.56
CA LEU A 422 -19.76 -0.19 -21.26
C LEU A 422 -20.70 -1.31 -20.82
N ALA A 423 -20.95 -1.44 -19.51
CA ALA A 423 -21.88 -2.42 -18.96
C ALA A 423 -23.32 -2.17 -19.44
N HIS A 424 -23.75 -0.91 -19.47
CA HIS A 424 -25.05 -0.50 -20.01
C HIS A 424 -25.15 -0.81 -21.52
N ALA A 425 -24.14 -0.44 -22.31
CA ALA A 425 -24.11 -0.75 -23.73
C ALA A 425 -24.17 -2.26 -24.01
N ALA A 426 -23.43 -3.07 -23.24
CA ALA A 426 -23.50 -4.54 -23.31
C ALA A 426 -24.90 -5.08 -22.94
N ALA A 427 -25.52 -4.55 -21.88
CA ALA A 427 -26.87 -4.95 -21.48
C ALA A 427 -27.95 -4.56 -22.52
N VAL A 428 -27.84 -3.38 -23.14
CA VAL A 428 -28.74 -2.94 -24.21
C VAL A 428 -28.56 -3.78 -25.48
N GLN A 429 -27.33 -4.11 -25.86
CA GLN A 429 -27.05 -5.05 -26.96
C GLN A 429 -27.59 -6.47 -26.68
N LEU A 430 -27.57 -6.92 -25.43
CA LEU A 430 -27.96 -8.27 -25.04
C LEU A 430 -29.47 -8.48 -24.91
N TYR A 431 -30.18 -7.52 -24.27
CA TYR A 431 -31.60 -7.64 -23.94
C TYR A 431 -32.52 -6.78 -24.83
N GLY A 432 -31.96 -5.94 -25.70
CA GLY A 432 -32.64 -5.16 -26.75
C GLY A 432 -33.56 -4.02 -26.27
N ASN A 433 -34.04 -4.05 -25.03
CA ASN A 433 -35.11 -3.18 -24.55
C ASN A 433 -34.81 -2.61 -23.15
N LEU A 434 -34.82 -1.27 -23.04
CA LEU A 434 -34.42 -0.54 -21.85
C LEU A 434 -35.21 -0.99 -20.60
N SER A 435 -36.53 -1.18 -20.72
CA SER A 435 -37.42 -1.60 -19.63
C SER A 435 -37.17 -3.02 -19.11
N ARG A 436 -36.37 -3.84 -19.82
CA ARG A 436 -35.93 -5.15 -19.36
C ARG A 436 -34.60 -5.04 -18.61
N ALA A 437 -33.58 -4.41 -19.19
CA ALA A 437 -32.32 -4.12 -18.50
C ALA A 437 -32.53 -3.29 -17.19
N PHE A 438 -33.43 -2.31 -17.24
CA PHE A 438 -33.85 -1.51 -16.09
C PHE A 438 -34.48 -2.36 -14.98
N ARG A 439 -35.31 -3.37 -15.30
CA ARG A 439 -35.87 -4.27 -14.29
C ARG A 439 -34.84 -5.22 -13.68
N ALA A 440 -33.74 -5.54 -14.37
CA ALA A 440 -32.60 -6.22 -13.77
C ALA A 440 -31.98 -5.34 -12.67
N GLY A 441 -31.55 -4.13 -13.05
CA GLY A 441 -30.86 -3.20 -12.16
C GLY A 441 -31.73 -2.72 -11.00
N LEU A 442 -32.98 -2.33 -11.27
CA LEU A 442 -33.89 -1.81 -10.25
C LEU A 442 -34.31 -2.88 -9.24
N ARG A 443 -34.61 -4.11 -9.70
CA ARG A 443 -34.91 -5.22 -8.77
C ARG A 443 -33.69 -5.57 -7.93
N TRP A 444 -32.47 -5.44 -8.46
CA TRP A 444 -31.25 -5.66 -7.68
C TRP A 444 -30.97 -4.51 -6.70
N LEU A 445 -31.18 -3.25 -7.08
CA LEU A 445 -31.08 -2.09 -6.17
C LEU A 445 -32.09 -2.19 -5.01
N PHE A 446 -33.34 -2.58 -5.30
CA PHE A 446 -34.34 -2.87 -4.27
C PHE A 446 -33.97 -4.09 -3.45
N SER A 447 -33.56 -5.21 -4.06
CA SER A 447 -33.18 -6.44 -3.35
C SER A 447 -31.98 -6.21 -2.44
N TRP A 448 -30.97 -5.48 -2.89
CA TRP A 448 -29.84 -5.03 -2.07
C TRP A 448 -30.36 -4.18 -0.92
N CYS A 449 -31.20 -3.17 -1.20
CA CYS A 449 -31.74 -2.30 -0.16
C CYS A 449 -32.72 -3.00 0.82
N SER A 450 -33.22 -4.20 0.50
CA SER A 450 -34.12 -4.99 1.36
C SER A 450 -33.50 -6.27 1.96
N THR A 451 -32.36 -6.75 1.49
CA THR A 451 -31.59 -7.80 2.19
C THR A 451 -31.13 -7.30 3.56
N PRO A 452 -31.41 -8.04 4.65
CA PRO A 452 -30.76 -7.81 5.94
C PRO A 452 -29.23 -7.91 5.76
N GLY A 453 -28.49 -6.90 6.25
CA GLY A 453 -27.02 -6.84 6.14
C GLY A 453 -26.48 -5.89 5.06
N SER A 454 -27.32 -5.30 4.18
CA SER A 454 -26.82 -4.25 3.28
C SER A 454 -26.73 -2.89 3.97
N ALA A 455 -25.86 -2.01 3.45
CA ALA A 455 -25.71 -0.63 3.93
C ALA A 455 -27.05 0.15 3.97
N CYS A 456 -27.98 -0.13 3.06
CA CYS A 456 -29.33 0.47 3.03
C CYS A 456 -30.19 -0.03 4.20
N GLY A 457 -30.13 -1.34 4.48
CA GLY A 457 -30.88 -1.99 5.55
C GLY A 457 -30.40 -1.58 6.94
N CYS A 458 -29.08 -1.42 7.11
CA CYS A 458 -28.49 -0.82 8.31
C CYS A 458 -28.96 0.62 8.51
N TRP A 459 -28.91 1.46 7.46
CA TRP A 459 -29.27 2.88 7.56
C TRP A 459 -30.73 3.13 7.96
N ARG A 460 -31.66 2.22 7.59
CA ARG A 460 -33.06 2.28 8.04
C ARG A 460 -33.23 1.89 9.52
N ARG A 461 -32.31 1.08 10.08
CA ARG A 461 -32.36 0.62 11.48
C ARG A 461 -31.59 1.55 12.44
N GLN A 462 -30.48 2.14 11.98
CA GLN A 462 -29.67 3.14 12.70
C GLN A 462 -30.37 4.49 12.98
N ARG A 463 -31.64 4.68 12.61
CA ARG A 463 -32.42 5.86 12.99
C ARG A 463 -33.16 5.73 14.32
N ALA A 464 -33.20 4.53 14.92
CA ALA A 464 -33.85 4.31 16.20
C ALA A 464 -32.92 4.64 17.38
N ASP A 465 -31.70 4.11 17.37
CA ASP A 465 -30.84 4.01 18.55
C ASP A 465 -29.47 4.70 18.34
N ASP A 466 -29.13 5.58 19.28
CA ASP A 466 -27.84 6.23 19.58
C ASP A 466 -26.93 6.79 18.45
N ALA A 467 -26.75 8.11 18.50
CA ALA A 467 -25.82 8.85 17.63
C ALA A 467 -24.35 8.75 18.07
N LYS A 468 -23.69 7.59 17.86
CA LYS A 468 -22.21 7.43 17.96
C LYS A 468 -21.68 6.41 16.95
N PHE A 469 -20.77 6.88 16.08
CA PHE A 469 -20.00 6.12 15.06
C PHE A 469 -20.80 5.36 13.98
N PRO A 470 -20.35 5.51 12.72
CA PRO A 470 -20.48 4.43 11.73
C PRO A 470 -19.13 4.16 11.03
N ILE A 471 -18.50 3.04 11.37
CA ILE A 471 -17.52 2.37 10.50
C ILE A 471 -18.32 1.47 9.56
N LEU A 472 -18.10 1.57 8.25
CA LEU A 472 -18.71 0.68 7.25
C LEU A 472 -17.84 -0.56 7.04
N ASP A 473 -17.92 -1.46 8.02
CA ASP A 473 -17.29 -2.77 8.00
C ASP A 473 -18.00 -3.72 7.01
N TRP A 474 -17.22 -4.45 6.20
CA TRP A 474 -17.70 -5.42 5.21
C TRP A 474 -17.75 -6.87 5.75
N THR A 475 -17.31 -7.12 6.98
CA THR A 475 -17.19 -8.48 7.57
C THR A 475 -18.43 -8.97 8.34
N CYS A 476 -19.49 -8.15 8.44
CA CYS A 476 -20.68 -8.34 9.30
C CYS A 476 -21.63 -9.52 8.93
N CYS A 477 -21.13 -10.53 8.23
CA CYS A 477 -21.86 -11.77 7.87
C CYS A 477 -21.22 -13.06 8.41
N LEU A 478 -20.10 -12.99 9.15
CA LEU A 478 -19.32 -14.20 9.54
C LEU A 478 -19.14 -14.44 11.05
N HIS A 479 -19.79 -13.68 11.93
CA HIS A 479 -19.76 -13.93 13.38
C HIS A 479 -21.15 -13.84 14.04
N THR A 480 -21.79 -15.01 14.18
CA THR A 480 -22.99 -15.20 15.02
C THR A 480 -22.91 -16.50 15.82
N HIS A 481 -21.97 -16.61 16.76
CA HIS A 481 -22.16 -17.51 17.93
C HIS A 481 -21.34 -17.11 19.17
N LYS A 482 -21.88 -16.14 19.92
CA LYS A 482 -22.12 -16.22 21.37
C LYS A 482 -21.01 -16.80 22.28
N LEU A 483 -20.26 -15.90 22.93
CA LEU A 483 -19.90 -16.05 24.36
C LEU A 483 -20.19 -14.73 25.09
N GLU A 484 -21.33 -14.68 25.80
CA GLU A 484 -21.65 -13.59 26.72
C GLU A 484 -21.01 -13.86 28.09
N GLY A 485 -20.02 -13.05 28.49
CA GLY A 485 -19.56 -12.95 29.88
C GLY A 485 -20.09 -11.65 30.51
N LYS A 486 -21.12 -11.74 31.35
CA LYS A 486 -21.78 -10.55 31.93
C LYS A 486 -21.05 -10.04 33.18
N SER A 487 -20.82 -8.73 33.23
CA SER A 487 -21.23 -7.91 34.37
C SER A 487 -21.51 -6.47 33.93
N LYS A 488 -22.79 -6.07 33.96
CA LYS A 488 -23.20 -4.65 33.91
C LYS A 488 -22.94 -4.00 35.27
N GLN A 489 -22.79 -2.67 35.30
CA GLN A 489 -23.82 -1.70 35.74
C GLN A 489 -23.33 -0.27 35.40
N GLU A 490 -24.08 0.52 34.64
CA GLU A 490 -25.13 1.47 35.09
C GLU A 490 -24.53 2.55 36.00
N GLN A 491 -24.36 3.83 35.62
CA GLN A 491 -25.04 4.73 34.67
C GLN A 491 -26.39 5.29 35.15
N THR A 492 -26.32 6.48 35.74
CA THR A 492 -27.33 7.55 35.85
C THR A 492 -26.56 8.87 35.65
N GLY A 493 -27.01 9.94 35.00
CA GLY A 493 -28.36 10.47 34.73
C GLY A 493 -28.53 11.78 35.54
N GLY A 494 -28.82 12.96 34.99
CA GLY A 494 -28.95 13.40 33.59
C GLY A 494 -29.45 14.86 33.49
N ASN A 495 -29.87 15.26 32.28
CA ASN A 495 -30.74 16.41 31.94
C ASN A 495 -30.19 17.87 31.86
N SER A 496 -30.41 18.44 30.67
CA SER A 496 -30.72 19.84 30.27
C SER A 496 -30.43 21.06 31.18
N GLY A 497 -29.80 22.09 30.59
CA GLY A 497 -29.84 23.48 31.08
C GLY A 497 -28.94 24.43 30.28
N ARG A 498 -29.51 25.48 29.66
CA ARG A 498 -28.76 26.52 28.90
C ARG A 498 -29.19 27.91 29.36
N ILE A 499 -28.29 28.67 29.99
CA ILE A 499 -28.28 30.15 30.07
C ILE A 499 -26.93 30.61 30.67
N THR A 500 -26.60 31.88 30.46
CA THR A 500 -25.32 32.54 30.78
C THR A 500 -25.35 33.36 32.06
N LEU A 501 -24.14 33.69 32.56
CA LEU A 501 -23.70 34.87 33.34
C LEU A 501 -23.10 34.58 34.73
N GLU A 502 -21.89 35.15 34.89
CA GLU A 502 -21.28 35.79 36.08
C GLU A 502 -21.11 35.05 37.43
N ARG A 503 -19.95 35.41 38.04
CA ARG A 503 -19.58 35.51 39.46
C ARG A 503 -20.72 35.35 40.49
N GLU A 504 -20.54 34.67 41.63
CA GLU A 504 -19.58 35.04 42.69
C GLU A 504 -19.17 33.84 43.60
N ALA A 505 -18.57 34.13 44.76
CA ALA A 505 -18.03 33.16 45.72
C ALA A 505 -18.79 33.14 47.07
N PHE A 506 -18.21 32.47 48.07
CA PHE A 506 -18.37 32.74 49.51
C PHE A 506 -19.44 31.98 50.36
N MET A 507 -19.17 30.69 50.58
CA MET A 507 -18.98 30.09 51.91
C MET A 507 -20.04 30.27 53.04
N LYS A 508 -20.75 29.17 53.36
CA LYS A 508 -20.96 28.57 54.72
C LYS A 508 -21.59 27.16 54.58
N LYS A 509 -21.25 26.11 55.35
CA LYS A 509 -21.38 25.84 56.82
C LYS A 509 -22.87 25.70 57.23
N THR A 510 -23.37 24.71 57.98
CA THR A 510 -22.86 23.59 58.85
C THR A 510 -24.03 22.55 59.02
N ILE A 511 -24.11 21.42 59.77
CA ILE A 511 -23.33 20.66 60.80
C ILE A 511 -23.94 19.22 61.00
N HIS A 512 -23.25 18.30 61.73
CA HIS A 512 -23.74 17.04 62.36
C HIS A 512 -24.22 15.88 61.42
N ASP A 513 -24.18 14.58 61.77
CA ASP A 513 -23.92 13.87 63.06
C ASP A 513 -23.21 12.50 62.91
N THR A 514 -22.75 11.91 64.03
CA THR A 514 -22.28 10.49 64.20
C THR A 514 -22.51 10.05 65.66
N PRO A 515 -22.64 8.75 66.01
CA PRO A 515 -21.54 8.10 66.78
C PRO A 515 -21.43 6.54 66.75
N VAL A 516 -20.30 6.02 67.29
CA VAL A 516 -19.98 4.62 67.76
C VAL A 516 -20.13 3.43 66.78
N ASP A 517 -19.34 2.34 66.81
CA ASP A 517 -18.42 1.75 67.82
C ASP A 517 -17.42 0.75 67.13
N ASN A 518 -16.39 0.08 67.68
CA ASN A 518 -15.66 0.08 68.98
C ASN A 518 -14.24 -0.57 68.80
N THR A 519 -13.43 -0.61 69.87
CA THR A 519 -12.30 -1.52 70.22
C THR A 519 -11.16 -1.79 69.21
N GLN A 520 -9.96 -1.27 69.53
CA GLN A 520 -8.84 -2.08 70.03
C GLN A 520 -7.94 -1.23 70.96
N THR A 521 -7.02 -1.85 71.71
CA THR A 521 -6.45 -1.26 72.95
C THR A 521 -4.92 -1.34 73.05
N MET A 522 -4.36 -0.56 74.00
CA MET A 522 -2.95 -0.44 74.38
C MET A 522 -2.10 0.42 73.41
N ASN A 523 -1.13 1.22 73.86
CA ASN A 523 -0.50 1.31 75.18
C ASN A 523 -0.29 2.78 75.67
N LYS A 524 0.11 2.98 76.93
CA LYS A 524 0.21 4.29 77.62
C LYS A 524 1.43 5.13 77.25
N GLY A 525 1.27 6.45 77.36
CA GLY A 525 2.31 7.47 77.45
C GLY A 525 1.71 8.87 77.64
N ASP A 526 1.45 9.29 78.87
CA ASP A 526 1.06 10.67 79.19
C ASP A 526 2.26 11.60 79.02
N ASP A 527 2.05 12.76 78.39
CA ASP A 527 2.52 14.02 78.97
C ASP A 527 1.58 15.17 78.54
N ARG A 528 1.38 16.18 79.40
CA ARG A 528 0.19 17.05 79.33
C ARG A 528 0.45 18.54 79.15
N ILE A 529 -0.33 19.11 78.22
CA ILE A 529 -0.96 20.45 78.28
C ILE A 529 -0.04 21.66 78.51
N ASP A 530 0.09 22.52 77.51
CA ASP A 530 -0.49 23.87 77.59
C ASP A 530 -0.89 24.43 76.21
N ALA A 531 -1.86 25.35 76.18
CA ALA A 531 -2.55 25.85 74.99
C ALA A 531 -2.54 27.38 74.87
N SER A 532 -1.36 28.02 75.00
CA SER A 532 -1.24 29.48 74.88
C SER A 532 -1.38 29.98 73.43
N ARG A 533 -2.59 30.37 73.00
CA ARG A 533 -2.78 31.07 71.70
C ARG A 533 -2.13 32.48 71.77
N PRO A 534 -1.12 32.80 70.94
CA PRO A 534 -0.47 34.11 70.98
C PRO A 534 -1.41 35.22 70.48
N SER A 535 -1.48 36.32 71.23
CA SER A 535 -2.39 37.44 70.90
C SER A 535 -1.97 38.21 69.65
N ARG A 536 -2.90 38.96 69.07
CA ARG A 536 -2.77 39.74 67.82
C ARG A 536 -1.53 40.66 67.77
N ARG A 537 -0.98 41.07 68.93
CA ARG A 537 0.24 41.88 69.04
C ARG A 537 1.56 41.12 68.77
N LYS A 538 1.62 39.79 68.95
CA LYS A 538 2.83 39.00 68.59
C LYS A 538 2.95 38.81 67.07
N ALA A 539 1.84 38.51 66.39
CA ALA A 539 1.82 38.34 64.93
C ALA A 539 2.32 39.59 64.17
N ILE A 540 1.91 40.78 64.61
CA ILE A 540 2.32 42.06 63.99
C ILE A 540 3.84 42.31 64.12
N LYS A 541 4.49 41.90 65.22
CA LYS A 541 5.96 41.97 65.33
C LYS A 541 6.69 40.97 64.41
N THR A 542 6.07 39.83 64.11
CA THR A 542 6.68 38.83 63.22
C THR A 542 6.70 39.32 61.77
N LEU A 543 5.62 39.97 61.32
CA LEU A 543 5.50 40.50 59.96
C LEU A 543 6.44 41.70 59.68
N ALA A 544 6.80 42.46 60.71
CA ALA A 544 7.74 43.58 60.61
C ALA A 544 9.22 43.17 60.52
N ALA A 545 9.55 41.92 60.86
CA ALA A 545 10.93 41.40 60.70
C ALA A 545 11.21 40.91 59.26
N THR A 546 10.17 40.51 58.52
CA THR A 546 10.29 39.93 57.17
C THR A 546 10.41 40.96 56.04
N THR A 547 10.14 42.24 56.28
CA THR A 547 10.16 43.29 55.23
C THR A 547 11.49 44.04 55.09
N ALA A 548 12.47 43.81 55.97
CA ALA A 548 13.78 44.47 55.91
C ALA A 548 14.86 43.69 55.12
N LEU A 549 14.60 42.43 54.75
CA LEU A 549 15.57 41.51 54.11
C LEU A 549 15.23 41.15 52.66
N ALA A 550 14.21 41.77 52.08
CA ALA A 550 13.69 41.47 50.73
C ALA A 550 14.02 42.53 49.66
N VAL A 551 14.93 43.47 49.94
CA VAL A 551 15.26 44.61 49.04
C VAL A 551 16.65 44.46 48.40
N THR A 552 17.54 43.63 48.95
CA THR A 552 18.93 43.44 48.50
C THR A 552 19.17 42.18 47.65
N ALA A 553 18.12 41.52 47.19
CA ALA A 553 18.19 40.27 46.41
C ALA A 553 17.73 40.39 44.94
N SER A 554 17.25 41.56 44.52
CA SER A 554 16.49 41.75 43.26
C SER A 554 17.31 42.31 42.09
N SER A 555 18.65 42.36 42.22
CA SER A 555 19.55 43.05 41.27
C SER A 555 20.84 42.28 40.92
N MET A 556 20.89 40.96 41.15
CA MET A 556 21.94 40.09 40.61
C MET A 556 21.36 39.05 39.63
N PRO A 557 22.03 38.78 38.49
CA PRO A 557 21.51 37.87 37.47
C PRO A 557 21.53 36.41 37.93
N LEU A 558 20.48 35.66 37.56
CA LEU A 558 20.17 34.32 38.10
C LEU A 558 21.04 33.16 37.56
N PHE A 559 22.27 33.44 37.13
CA PHE A 559 23.16 32.46 36.47
C PHE A 559 24.14 31.73 37.41
N GLY A 560 24.18 32.08 38.70
CA GLY A 560 25.26 31.66 39.62
C GLY A 560 25.05 30.40 40.47
N ARG A 561 23.99 29.59 40.27
CA ARG A 561 23.60 28.53 41.25
C ARG A 561 23.65 27.06 40.80
N TYR A 562 24.30 26.76 39.68
CA TYR A 562 24.80 25.40 39.38
C TYR A 562 26.32 25.39 39.11
N GLY A 563 27.07 26.05 40.00
CA GLY A 563 28.52 25.90 40.13
C GLY A 563 28.91 24.53 40.69
N GLN A 564 28.54 23.45 40.00
CA GLN A 564 29.11 22.13 40.17
C GLN A 564 30.08 21.89 39.02
N VAL A 565 31.25 21.31 39.30
CA VAL A 565 32.27 21.03 38.30
C VAL A 565 31.75 19.92 37.38
N GLN A 566 31.13 20.29 36.26
CA GLN A 566 30.91 19.35 35.17
C GLN A 566 32.26 19.07 34.49
N SER A 567 32.53 17.78 34.25
CA SER A 567 33.63 17.40 33.37
C SER A 567 33.41 18.00 31.97
N SER A 568 34.46 18.59 31.41
CA SER A 568 34.50 19.09 30.03
C SER A 568 34.54 17.96 28.99
N GLU A 569 34.62 16.70 29.41
CA GLU A 569 34.57 15.53 28.55
C GLU A 569 33.28 15.48 27.70
N PRO A 570 33.35 15.08 26.43
CA PRO A 570 32.19 14.95 25.57
C PRO A 570 31.12 13.98 26.12
N ILE A 571 29.87 14.25 25.76
CA ILE A 571 28.75 13.31 25.93
C ILE A 571 28.85 12.31 24.78
N LYS A 572 29.46 11.15 25.05
CA LYS A 572 29.61 10.07 24.08
C LYS A 572 28.31 9.29 23.92
N ILE A 573 27.80 9.22 22.70
CA ILE A 573 26.62 8.43 22.33
C ILE A 573 27.07 7.31 21.39
N GLY A 574 26.85 6.06 21.78
CA GLY A 574 27.15 4.91 20.94
C GLY A 574 26.10 4.78 19.84
N PHE A 575 26.51 4.62 18.58
CA PHE A 575 25.60 4.51 17.44
C PHE A 575 25.87 3.26 16.63
N GLN A 576 24.88 2.35 16.59
CA GLN A 576 24.88 1.23 15.65
C GLN A 576 24.55 1.80 14.27
N VAL A 577 25.42 1.57 13.28
CA VAL A 577 25.18 2.03 11.92
C VAL A 577 25.51 0.93 10.91
N HIS A 578 24.58 0.70 10.00
CA HIS A 578 24.79 -0.17 8.84
C HIS A 578 25.80 0.50 7.87
N ARG A 579 27.11 0.38 8.07
CA ARG A 579 28.09 0.81 7.04
C ARG A 579 28.29 -0.29 6.00
N THR A 580 28.10 -1.55 6.39
CA THR A 580 28.05 -2.71 5.50
C THR A 580 26.76 -3.53 5.70
N GLY A 581 26.53 -4.51 4.82
CA GLY A 581 25.32 -5.34 4.80
C GLY A 581 24.13 -4.72 4.05
N ILE A 582 22.97 -5.39 4.11
CA ILE A 582 21.79 -5.01 3.30
C ILE A 582 21.20 -3.65 3.69
N GLY A 583 21.44 -3.20 4.92
CA GLY A 583 20.97 -1.92 5.45
C GLY A 583 21.84 -0.72 5.07
N ALA A 584 22.94 -0.93 4.34
CA ALA A 584 23.94 0.10 4.07
C ALA A 584 23.36 1.35 3.38
N ALA A 585 22.36 1.20 2.53
CA ALA A 585 21.63 2.31 1.90
C ALA A 585 21.03 3.28 2.94
N TYR A 586 20.40 2.76 4.00
CA TYR A 586 19.88 3.55 5.11
C TYR A 586 21.00 4.08 6.00
N GLY A 587 22.03 3.27 6.26
CA GLY A 587 23.19 3.66 7.06
C GLY A 587 23.96 4.86 6.52
N ARG A 588 24.04 5.02 5.18
CA ARG A 588 24.56 6.24 4.52
C ARG A 588 23.83 7.51 4.98
N TRP A 589 22.50 7.45 5.13
CA TRP A 589 21.69 8.57 5.61
C TRP A 589 21.72 8.72 7.12
N TYR A 590 21.70 7.61 7.87
CA TYR A 590 21.85 7.59 9.33
C TYR A 590 23.15 8.26 9.79
N ASP A 591 24.31 7.90 9.21
CA ASP A 591 25.60 8.50 9.53
C ASP A 591 25.64 10.01 9.19
N ARG A 592 25.14 10.41 8.01
CA ARG A 592 25.08 11.81 7.56
C ARG A 592 24.18 12.67 8.44
N THR A 593 22.93 12.26 8.68
CA THR A 593 21.96 13.05 9.46
C THR A 593 22.35 13.14 10.92
N THR A 594 22.87 12.07 11.53
CA THR A 594 23.37 12.12 12.92
C THR A 594 24.59 13.04 13.03
N LYS A 595 25.54 13.00 12.09
CA LYS A 595 26.67 13.95 12.07
C LYS A 595 26.24 15.41 11.89
N ALA A 596 25.26 15.67 11.01
CA ALA A 596 24.72 17.01 10.82
C ALA A 596 24.01 17.54 12.08
N ALA A 597 23.20 16.70 12.74
CA ALA A 597 22.53 17.05 13.99
C ALA A 597 23.53 17.33 15.13
N VAL A 598 24.57 16.50 15.27
CA VAL A 598 25.62 16.66 16.29
C VAL A 598 26.47 17.88 16.04
N LYS A 599 26.82 18.17 14.78
CA LYS A 599 27.48 19.43 14.43
C LYS A 599 26.63 20.62 14.87
N LYS A 600 25.34 20.64 14.49
CA LYS A 600 24.41 21.71 14.89
C LYS A 600 24.33 21.87 16.41
N ILE A 601 24.14 20.77 17.16
CA ILE A 601 24.06 20.79 18.63
C ILE A 601 25.35 21.38 19.24
N ASN A 602 26.52 21.01 18.71
CA ASN A 602 27.80 21.52 19.19
C ASN A 602 28.03 23.00 18.79
N ASP A 603 27.61 23.41 17.59
CA ASP A 603 27.60 24.82 17.15
C ASP A 603 26.67 25.68 18.06
N GLU A 604 25.58 25.11 18.56
CA GLU A 604 24.61 25.74 19.48
C GLU A 604 25.04 25.67 20.97
N GLY A 605 26.27 25.25 21.27
CA GLY A 605 26.83 25.23 22.62
C GLY A 605 26.79 23.86 23.34
N GLY A 606 26.41 22.79 22.64
CA GLY A 606 26.33 21.44 23.17
C GLY A 606 25.12 21.20 24.08
N ILE A 607 25.08 20.06 24.75
CA ILE A 607 24.04 19.74 25.72
C ILE A 607 24.55 20.14 27.11
N ASN A 608 23.89 21.13 27.73
CA ASN A 608 24.30 21.73 29.01
C ASN A 608 25.76 22.25 29.02
N GLY A 609 26.25 22.76 27.89
CA GLY A 609 27.64 23.25 27.75
C GLY A 609 28.68 22.17 27.45
N ARG A 610 28.28 20.90 27.30
CA ARG A 610 29.17 19.79 26.93
C ARG A 610 28.99 19.38 25.47
N PRO A 611 30.07 19.21 24.70
CA PRO A 611 29.96 18.76 23.30
C PRO A 611 29.48 17.31 23.23
N VAL A 612 28.74 16.96 22.18
CA VAL A 612 28.29 15.60 21.87
C VAL A 612 29.28 14.93 20.92
N GLU A 613 29.62 13.68 21.19
CA GLU A 613 30.51 12.83 20.39
C GLU A 613 29.76 11.55 20.01
N ILE A 614 29.89 11.07 18.77
CA ILE A 614 29.24 9.83 18.31
C ILE A 614 30.28 8.73 18.10
N VAL A 615 30.17 7.68 18.91
CA VAL A 615 30.96 6.44 18.75
C VAL A 615 30.18 5.52 17.81
N ALA A 616 30.33 5.76 16.50
CA ALA A 616 29.59 5.05 15.45
C ALA A 616 30.32 3.79 14.96
N GLU A 617 29.74 2.62 15.21
CA GLU A 617 30.29 1.29 14.91
C GLU A 617 29.53 0.60 13.77
N ASP A 618 30.25 -0.15 12.93
CA ASP A 618 29.64 -0.89 11.82
C ASP A 618 29.07 -2.23 12.27
N ASP A 619 27.75 -2.32 12.32
CA ASP A 619 27.00 -3.50 12.71
C ASP A 619 26.82 -4.53 11.57
N GLY A 620 27.21 -4.17 10.33
CA GLY A 620 27.14 -5.05 9.16
C GLY A 620 25.74 -5.50 8.75
N THR A 621 24.68 -4.88 9.29
CA THR A 621 23.29 -5.37 9.26
C THR A 621 23.12 -6.81 9.78
N ASP A 622 24.03 -7.31 10.62
CA ASP A 622 24.00 -8.67 11.18
C ASP A 622 23.54 -8.64 12.66
N PRO A 623 22.44 -9.33 13.04
CA PRO A 623 21.95 -9.34 14.42
C PRO A 623 22.92 -9.88 15.48
N LYS A 624 23.86 -10.75 15.15
CA LYS A 624 24.90 -11.21 16.09
C LYS A 624 25.92 -10.11 16.34
N ARG A 625 26.37 -9.49 15.25
CA ARG A 625 27.32 -8.37 15.27
C ARG A 625 26.73 -7.12 15.94
N GLY A 626 25.42 -6.91 15.85
CA GLY A 626 24.70 -5.89 16.62
C GLY A 626 24.88 -6.02 18.13
N ALA A 627 24.64 -7.23 18.67
CA ALA A 627 24.90 -7.52 20.07
C ALA A 627 26.39 -7.33 20.44
N GLU A 628 27.31 -7.87 19.64
CA GLU A 628 28.76 -7.68 19.85
C GLU A 628 29.19 -6.20 19.85
N VAL A 629 28.62 -5.36 18.97
CA VAL A 629 28.87 -3.90 18.92
C VAL A 629 28.35 -3.21 20.17
N VAL A 630 27.19 -3.62 20.67
CA VAL A 630 26.58 -3.05 21.88
C VAL A 630 27.33 -3.45 23.16
N GLU A 631 27.87 -4.66 23.21
CA GLU A 631 28.75 -5.13 24.29
C GLU A 631 30.16 -4.51 24.22
N ARG A 632 30.62 -4.16 23.01
CA ARG A 632 31.89 -3.45 22.76
C ARG A 632 31.91 -2.01 23.25
N TRP A 633 30.80 -1.47 23.75
CA TRP A 633 30.75 -0.23 24.53
C TRP A 633 30.60 -0.52 26.04
N PRO A 634 31.68 -0.93 26.73
CA PRO A 634 31.67 -1.05 28.19
C PRO A 634 31.56 0.34 28.83
N PRO A 635 31.13 0.42 30.11
CA PRO A 635 31.04 1.70 30.85
C PRO A 635 32.36 2.50 30.85
N SER A 636 33.51 1.83 30.75
CA SER A 636 34.84 2.45 30.67
C SER A 636 35.11 3.25 29.39
N MET A 637 34.31 3.10 28.32
CA MET A 637 34.39 4.01 27.16
C MET A 637 33.70 5.36 27.39
N GLY A 638 32.94 5.53 28.47
CA GLY A 638 32.20 6.75 28.78
C GLY A 638 30.94 6.98 27.93
N VAL A 639 30.45 5.95 27.23
CA VAL A 639 29.22 6.02 26.43
C VAL A 639 28.00 6.13 27.36
N THR A 640 27.37 7.30 27.40
CA THR A 640 26.28 7.62 28.36
C THR A 640 24.89 7.28 27.83
N SER A 641 24.72 7.17 26.50
CA SER A 641 23.47 6.73 25.88
C SER A 641 23.75 6.00 24.55
N ARG A 642 22.74 5.28 24.06
CA ARG A 642 22.82 4.47 22.84
C ARG A 642 21.77 4.95 21.85
N LEU A 643 22.22 5.40 20.68
CA LEU A 643 21.37 5.68 19.52
C LEU A 643 21.26 4.40 18.69
N ALA A 644 20.03 4.07 18.28
CA ALA A 644 19.73 2.85 17.54
C ALA A 644 18.67 3.11 16.46
N HIS A 645 18.83 2.44 15.31
CA HIS A 645 17.84 2.37 14.23
C HIS A 645 16.78 1.30 14.53
N CYS A 646 15.70 1.25 13.76
CA CYS A 646 14.68 0.19 13.89
C CYS A 646 15.07 -1.03 13.03
N SER A 647 15.81 -1.99 13.60
CA SER A 647 16.27 -3.20 12.91
C SER A 647 16.33 -4.41 13.85
N ALA A 648 16.55 -5.61 13.29
CA ALA A 648 16.85 -6.81 14.10
C ALA A 648 18.17 -6.67 14.87
N THR A 649 19.09 -5.91 14.30
CA THR A 649 20.41 -5.62 14.85
C THR A 649 20.32 -4.83 16.14
N SER A 650 19.51 -3.78 16.19
CA SER A 650 19.29 -3.02 17.43
C SER A 650 18.47 -3.75 18.47
N SER A 651 17.45 -4.52 18.06
CA SER A 651 16.63 -5.30 19.00
C SER A 651 17.41 -6.42 19.71
N SER A 652 18.45 -6.95 19.07
CA SER A 652 19.37 -7.93 19.67
C SER A 652 20.14 -7.39 20.88
N GLY A 653 20.48 -6.08 20.87
CA GLY A 653 21.25 -5.41 21.90
C GLY A 653 20.42 -4.75 23.02
N LEU A 654 19.10 -4.98 23.04
CA LEU A 654 18.25 -4.55 24.15
C LEU A 654 18.43 -5.48 25.35
N PRO A 655 18.53 -4.96 26.59
CA PRO A 655 18.58 -5.81 27.77
C PRO A 655 17.26 -6.58 27.89
N ARG A 656 17.34 -7.92 27.86
CA ARG A 656 16.17 -8.77 28.12
C ARG A 656 15.69 -8.51 29.56
N ALA A 657 14.39 -8.27 29.71
CA ALA A 657 13.78 -8.28 31.04
C ALA A 657 14.01 -9.65 31.69
N PRO A 658 14.27 -9.72 33.01
CA PRO A 658 14.30 -10.99 33.72
C PRO A 658 12.93 -11.67 33.57
N ALA A 659 12.94 -12.96 33.24
CA ALA A 659 11.71 -13.73 33.11
C ALA A 659 11.05 -13.89 34.49
N SER A 660 9.79 -13.46 34.58
CA SER A 660 8.90 -13.56 35.74
C SER A 660 7.74 -14.52 35.46
#